data_AF-A0A1U9NSZ5-F1
#
_entry.id   AF-A0A1U9NSZ5-F1
#
_cell.length_a   1.000
_cell.length_b   1.000
_cell.length_c   1.000
_cell.angle_alpha   90.00
_cell.angle_beta   90.00
_cell.angle_gamma   90.00
#
_symmetry.space_group_name_H-M   'P 1'
#
loop_
_entity.id
_entity.type
_entity.pdbx_description
1 polymer ?
#
loop_
_entity_poly.entity_id
_entity_poly.type
_entity_poly.pdbx_seq_one_letter_code
_entity_poly.pdbx_strand_id
1 'polypeptide(L)'
;MGPSTAWRAAGDHELTLDVRSGPEPVLRCRTAGGRELKKVPPALKADPLVQELTALAEWIGDHAGQALTSVERWMTQSLPVSAALIRQVWPDPYWRRALHHAVIAPYDGGAGAPADGQGGPDVRRAGMLTGIAAGPDGPLLVTGLDGEHELHDTLVAVPHPVLLDPRGTGRLGRWRGLLDAWGGKQGIEQLHRAVYVRPDCSPAPPPPTAGGTGTTRDGITAFHGAAYESGARFERLVARFGGRIAGERAHFTFPHRGSTYGMVADLRHQGPAAPVSLYDFRFADGRGRHGSGAYDAVPRPVWSEGIRALAALHDEREPGEGRPLGALPADSSSGYQSFLVDCAAYAAAGAPQADSPRPRPPADARRLLDAGAVLAGEPAGPGEEPLTARRYGSPLLEDGEWFVRPVAARAVAAQDAVARTLGLEPDAGGATPIGRTSVRPLDFLTRVCGLHPGLARQAMALLAPLRTCATTARTKPGRAATQLRANLVKLTAAHPELLPHALDEGARIVAAAGSVAMARPLYTQARAAQKRLGGIDESALRETVSEFGVLGVVDAKLLGQHRDDIAARSSAGEAHEEHRRLVLAWCRRQSGLPGALVQDGMTHTRPRGLPASFAVDLAQGAGGGPLPADDTNTEIFHLLLRGGGLEKATAPVWEAWAAPLERDLSEHPDTARHLRTRLPEPRGTSAAAKTAAAEAWLALLARTGLLELFTGGPEAASAESARAANDWLTLFLRRYAGLRLPAAGLEPVVASIAARMREAGERRDPLLGLQSDTLAGDFAGVGVDLGLLALMKRVDMPMDEPAGGGRLRALQWIQRRGTDGVEPVLADPAFREAIRAELTAGVRGSLGYTVTRHHLTPFPKVTRKVAALGALRELMAGILDERALRVAAGGEDRLFALQDLLLHVEPFVVAGAAKHFDAHVRQALAVEPADLLADTLHAGCLAHGHDGDRTAPCGLREVTADHARDLLESTDPDVRHRHAQVFAVELATRRSRYLDHREGTAFAQDLLPVIEKSLPHIADGSCRSRALGLVQGVLWCEAWQTTLRRSLR
;
A
#
# COMPACT_ATOMS: atom_id res chain seq x y z
N MET A 1 -21.33 19.13 -58.72
CA MET A 1 -22.58 18.40 -58.38
C MET A 1 -22.44 17.99 -56.92
N GLY A 2 -23.35 18.41 -56.05
CA GLY A 2 -23.26 18.05 -54.63
C GLY A 2 -23.42 16.54 -54.44
N PRO A 3 -22.77 15.94 -53.43
CA PRO A 3 -22.91 14.51 -53.15
C PRO A 3 -24.39 14.22 -52.87
N SER A 4 -25.00 13.32 -53.64
CA SER A 4 -26.40 12.95 -53.46
C SER A 4 -26.53 12.18 -52.16
N THR A 5 -26.89 12.87 -51.07
CA THR A 5 -27.26 12.21 -49.82
C THR A 5 -28.45 11.30 -50.14
N ALA A 6 -28.27 9.98 -50.03
CA ALA A 6 -29.32 9.02 -50.36
C ALA A 6 -30.44 9.10 -49.30
N TRP A 7 -31.52 9.81 -49.62
CA TRP A 7 -32.74 9.86 -48.82
C TRP A 7 -33.53 8.56 -49.01
N ARG A 8 -33.97 7.94 -47.90
CA ARG A 8 -34.71 6.67 -47.88
C ARG A 8 -36.12 6.92 -47.30
N ALA A 9 -37.16 6.36 -47.93
CA ALA A 9 -38.55 6.58 -47.54
C ALA A 9 -38.98 5.75 -46.31
N ALA A 10 -39.73 6.38 -45.39
CA ALA A 10 -40.48 5.74 -44.29
C ALA A 10 -41.84 6.44 -44.12
N GLY A 11 -42.90 5.80 -44.60
CA GLY A 11 -44.23 6.42 -44.70
C GLY A 11 -44.20 7.66 -45.58
N ASP A 12 -44.82 8.75 -45.13
CA ASP A 12 -44.87 10.05 -45.84
C ASP A 12 -43.60 10.92 -45.64
N HIS A 13 -42.51 10.32 -45.15
CA HIS A 13 -41.27 11.00 -44.81
C HIS A 13 -40.08 10.32 -45.47
N GLU A 14 -39.00 11.08 -45.62
CA GLU A 14 -37.71 10.56 -46.03
C GLU A 14 -36.67 10.83 -44.95
N LEU A 15 -35.76 9.89 -44.74
CA LEU A 15 -34.69 9.96 -43.75
C LEU A 15 -33.32 9.73 -44.38
N THR A 16 -32.29 10.35 -43.80
CA THR A 16 -30.90 10.08 -44.14
C THR A 16 -29.98 10.39 -42.95
N LEU A 17 -28.74 9.91 -43.01
CA LEU A 17 -27.71 10.22 -42.01
C LEU A 17 -26.68 11.18 -42.60
N ASP A 18 -26.57 12.34 -41.99
CA ASP A 18 -25.57 13.34 -42.31
C ASP A 18 -24.31 13.07 -41.48
N VAL A 19 -23.32 12.42 -42.11
CA VAL A 19 -22.04 12.04 -41.49
C VAL A 19 -20.99 13.15 -41.52
N ARG A 20 -21.30 14.34 -42.09
CA ARG A 20 -20.36 15.47 -42.21
C ARG A 20 -20.69 16.65 -41.30
N SER A 21 -21.95 16.76 -40.87
CA SER A 21 -22.45 17.89 -40.06
C SER A 21 -21.72 18.15 -38.75
N GLY A 22 -21.03 17.17 -38.18
CA GLY A 22 -20.47 17.29 -36.85
C GLY A 22 -19.52 16.16 -36.48
N PRO A 23 -19.01 16.17 -35.23
CA PRO A 23 -18.20 15.06 -34.71
C PRO A 23 -19.03 13.79 -34.54
N GLU A 24 -20.35 13.92 -34.51
CA GLU A 24 -21.33 12.83 -34.48
C GLU A 24 -22.24 12.95 -35.72
N PRO A 25 -22.75 11.82 -36.23
CA PRO A 25 -23.69 11.81 -37.34
C PRO A 25 -25.06 12.35 -36.92
N VAL A 26 -25.73 13.08 -37.81
CA VAL A 26 -27.06 13.64 -37.55
C VAL A 26 -28.12 12.94 -38.39
N LEU A 27 -29.12 12.36 -37.74
CA LEU A 27 -30.30 11.82 -38.41
C LEU A 27 -31.17 12.97 -38.92
N ARG A 28 -31.27 13.10 -40.24
CA ARG A 28 -32.10 14.09 -40.94
C ARG A 28 -33.41 13.44 -41.35
N CYS A 29 -34.50 14.19 -41.23
CA CYS A 29 -35.83 13.76 -41.65
C CYS A 29 -36.50 14.91 -42.41
N ARG A 30 -37.14 14.61 -43.54
CA ARG A 30 -37.94 15.57 -44.30
C ARG A 30 -39.30 14.97 -44.68
N THR A 31 -40.28 15.82 -44.89
CA THR A 31 -41.59 15.42 -45.43
C THR A 31 -41.48 15.04 -46.91
N ALA A 32 -42.46 14.32 -47.47
CA ALA A 32 -42.56 14.07 -48.91
C ALA A 32 -42.47 15.35 -49.78
N GLY A 33 -42.90 16.51 -49.27
CA GLY A 33 -42.75 17.81 -49.93
C GLY A 33 -41.35 18.47 -49.79
N GLY A 34 -40.36 17.75 -49.26
CA GLY A 34 -38.97 18.22 -49.14
C GLY A 34 -38.63 19.07 -47.91
N ARG A 35 -39.60 19.45 -47.07
CA ARG A 35 -39.35 20.26 -45.85
C ARG A 35 -38.65 19.45 -44.76
N GLU A 36 -37.44 19.85 -44.38
CA GLU A 36 -36.71 19.25 -43.24
C GLU A 36 -37.39 19.52 -41.89
N LEU A 37 -37.39 18.50 -41.04
CA LEU A 37 -37.95 18.52 -39.69
C LEU A 37 -36.83 18.55 -38.65
N LYS A 38 -37.06 19.27 -37.56
CA LYS A 38 -36.10 19.37 -36.44
C LYS A 38 -35.90 18.04 -35.70
N LYS A 39 -36.91 17.15 -35.71
CA LYS A 39 -36.90 15.86 -35.05
C LYS A 39 -37.70 14.86 -35.88
N VAL A 40 -37.32 13.59 -35.79
CA VAL A 40 -38.11 12.48 -36.33
C VAL A 40 -39.46 12.41 -35.58
N PRO A 41 -40.60 12.39 -36.30
CA PRO A 41 -41.91 12.22 -35.69
C PRO A 41 -42.00 10.99 -34.77
N PRO A 42 -42.63 11.09 -33.58
CA PRO A 42 -42.74 9.97 -32.64
C PRO A 42 -43.36 8.70 -33.23
N ALA A 43 -44.31 8.85 -34.17
CA ALA A 43 -44.98 7.74 -34.85
C ALA A 43 -44.01 6.88 -35.69
N LEU A 44 -42.91 7.47 -36.19
CA LEU A 44 -41.93 6.76 -37.00
C LEU A 44 -40.84 6.07 -36.18
N LYS A 45 -40.81 6.22 -34.85
CA LYS A 45 -39.74 5.59 -34.02
C LYS A 45 -39.75 4.06 -34.07
N ALA A 46 -40.91 3.47 -34.32
CA ALA A 46 -41.07 2.02 -34.47
C ALA A 46 -40.81 1.54 -35.91
N ASP A 47 -40.60 2.46 -36.86
CA ASP A 47 -40.32 2.12 -38.24
C ASP A 47 -38.96 1.42 -38.37
N PRO A 48 -38.85 0.30 -39.10
CA PRO A 48 -37.61 -0.44 -39.27
C PRO A 48 -36.45 0.41 -39.81
N LEU A 49 -36.72 1.34 -40.74
CA LEU A 49 -35.69 2.22 -41.31
C LEU A 49 -35.15 3.18 -40.25
N VAL A 50 -36.02 3.74 -39.41
CA VAL A 50 -35.60 4.64 -38.33
C VAL A 50 -34.73 3.90 -37.32
N GLN A 51 -35.08 2.65 -36.98
CA GLN A 51 -34.27 1.81 -36.09
C GLN A 51 -32.91 1.46 -36.69
N GLU A 52 -32.86 1.10 -37.98
CA GLU A 52 -31.63 0.81 -38.72
C GLU A 52 -30.69 2.03 -38.74
N LEU A 53 -31.20 3.20 -39.15
CA LEU A 53 -30.41 4.44 -39.19
C LEU A 53 -30.01 4.90 -37.79
N THR A 54 -30.83 4.68 -36.76
CA THR A 54 -30.45 5.01 -35.38
C THR A 54 -29.29 4.11 -34.92
N ALA A 55 -29.34 2.81 -35.19
CA ALA A 55 -28.27 1.88 -34.84
C ALA A 55 -26.97 2.20 -35.60
N LEU A 56 -27.06 2.57 -36.88
CA LEU A 56 -25.91 3.02 -37.68
C LEU A 56 -25.34 4.34 -37.14
N ALA A 57 -26.18 5.31 -36.79
CA ALA A 57 -25.75 6.56 -36.17
C ALA A 57 -24.99 6.31 -34.85
N GLU A 58 -25.51 5.43 -33.99
CA GLU A 58 -24.84 5.06 -32.75
C GLU A 58 -23.49 4.38 -33.00
N TRP A 59 -23.41 3.49 -33.99
CA TRP A 59 -22.14 2.83 -34.36
C TRP A 59 -21.12 3.83 -34.90
N ILE A 60 -21.53 4.76 -35.76
CA ILE A 60 -20.64 5.81 -36.29
C ILE A 60 -20.21 6.74 -35.16
N GLY A 61 -21.10 7.09 -34.23
CA GLY A 61 -20.76 7.87 -33.04
C GLY A 61 -19.71 7.18 -32.16
N ASP A 62 -19.88 5.87 -31.89
CA ASP A 62 -18.89 5.07 -31.18
C ASP A 62 -17.55 5.01 -31.92
N HIS A 63 -17.58 4.87 -33.25
CA HIS A 63 -16.39 4.87 -34.12
C HIS A 63 -15.65 6.21 -34.07
N ALA A 64 -16.38 7.33 -34.18
CA ALA A 64 -15.83 8.67 -34.07
C ALA A 64 -15.19 8.92 -32.70
N GLY A 65 -15.88 8.51 -31.62
CA GLY A 65 -15.37 8.59 -30.26
C GLY A 65 -14.12 7.72 -30.05
N GLN A 66 -14.08 6.52 -30.65
CA GLN A 66 -12.92 5.63 -30.60
C GLN A 66 -11.71 6.23 -31.33
N ALA A 67 -11.90 6.81 -32.52
CA ALA A 67 -10.85 7.48 -33.27
C ALA A 67 -10.25 8.63 -32.46
N LEU A 68 -11.09 9.53 -31.94
CA LEU A 68 -10.67 10.67 -31.12
C LEU A 68 -9.90 10.20 -29.87
N THR A 69 -10.49 9.29 -29.09
CA THR A 69 -9.88 8.78 -27.85
C THR A 69 -8.55 8.07 -28.11
N SER A 70 -8.39 7.40 -29.25
CA SER A 70 -7.15 6.74 -29.62
C SER A 70 -6.04 7.74 -29.91
N VAL A 71 -6.32 8.77 -30.72
CA VAL A 71 -5.35 9.84 -31.02
C VAL A 71 -5.00 10.65 -29.77
N GLU A 72 -5.98 10.98 -28.92
CA GLU A 72 -5.73 11.64 -27.63
C GLU A 72 -4.86 10.79 -26.70
N ARG A 73 -5.05 9.47 -26.68
CA ARG A 73 -4.19 8.55 -25.92
C ARG A 73 -2.78 8.54 -26.46
N TRP A 74 -2.60 8.49 -27.78
CA TRP A 74 -1.28 8.58 -28.41
C TRP A 74 -0.59 9.89 -28.07
N MET A 75 -1.32 11.00 -28.09
CA MET A 75 -0.82 12.34 -27.73
C MET A 75 -0.41 12.45 -26.26
N THR A 76 -1.33 12.14 -25.35
CA THR A 76 -1.13 12.30 -23.89
C THR A 76 0.04 11.47 -23.35
N GLN A 77 0.30 10.32 -23.96
CA GLN A 77 1.39 9.43 -23.59
C GLN A 77 2.60 9.48 -24.53
N SER A 78 2.51 10.22 -25.64
CA SER A 78 3.51 10.28 -26.72
C SER A 78 3.95 8.87 -27.15
N LEU A 79 2.95 8.03 -27.45
CA LEU A 79 3.12 6.63 -27.83
C LEU A 79 3.56 6.51 -29.29
N PRO A 80 4.42 5.54 -29.63
CA PRO A 80 4.72 5.21 -31.01
C PRO A 80 3.51 4.58 -31.70
N VAL A 81 3.33 4.96 -32.95
CA VAL A 81 2.27 4.50 -33.85
C VAL A 81 2.89 4.21 -35.21
N SER A 82 2.54 3.07 -35.78
CA SER A 82 2.93 2.69 -37.13
C SER A 82 2.45 3.74 -38.14
N ALA A 83 3.35 4.22 -39.00
CA ALA A 83 2.98 5.13 -40.09
C ALA A 83 1.97 4.47 -41.04
N ALA A 84 2.02 3.14 -41.21
CA ALA A 84 1.04 2.40 -41.99
C ALA A 84 -0.38 2.53 -41.42
N LEU A 85 -0.54 2.59 -40.09
CA LEU A 85 -1.85 2.85 -39.49
C LEU A 85 -2.38 4.24 -39.88
N ILE A 86 -1.55 5.29 -39.79
CA ILE A 86 -1.95 6.65 -40.18
C ILE A 86 -2.37 6.71 -41.65
N ARG A 87 -1.62 6.04 -42.55
CA ARG A 87 -1.98 5.91 -43.97
C ARG A 87 -3.33 5.26 -44.19
N GLN A 88 -3.55 4.13 -43.54
CA GLN A 88 -4.75 3.35 -43.79
C GLN A 88 -6.02 4.01 -43.26
N VAL A 89 -5.94 4.79 -42.17
CA VAL A 89 -7.12 5.47 -41.59
C VAL A 89 -7.39 6.84 -42.21
N TRP A 90 -6.48 7.42 -42.99
CA TRP A 90 -6.66 8.76 -43.58
C TRP A 90 -7.87 8.92 -44.52
N PRO A 91 -8.29 7.90 -45.29
CA PRO A 91 -9.53 7.97 -46.08
C PRO A 91 -10.80 8.03 -45.22
N ASP A 92 -10.73 7.74 -43.93
CA ASP A 92 -11.87 7.81 -43.02
C ASP A 92 -12.07 9.25 -42.51
N PRO A 93 -13.27 9.84 -42.71
CA PRO A 93 -13.52 11.23 -42.34
C PRO A 93 -13.36 11.51 -40.84
N TYR A 94 -13.62 10.53 -39.96
CA TYR A 94 -13.53 10.69 -38.51
C TYR A 94 -12.10 10.55 -37.99
N TRP A 95 -11.33 9.60 -38.51
CA TRP A 95 -9.89 9.52 -38.22
C TRP A 95 -9.13 10.71 -38.78
N ARG A 96 -9.41 11.08 -40.04
CA ARG A 96 -8.85 12.28 -40.66
C ARG A 96 -9.16 13.50 -39.84
N ARG A 97 -10.41 13.68 -39.38
CA ARG A 97 -10.76 14.81 -38.49
C ARG A 97 -9.90 14.85 -37.23
N ALA A 98 -9.64 13.71 -36.58
CA ALA A 98 -8.82 13.65 -35.36
C ALA A 98 -7.32 13.90 -35.62
N LEU A 99 -6.81 13.46 -36.77
CA LEU A 99 -5.38 13.51 -37.13
C LEU A 99 -4.98 14.77 -37.90
N HIS A 100 -5.91 15.38 -38.63
CA HIS A 100 -5.66 16.55 -39.45
C HIS A 100 -5.19 17.70 -38.57
N HIS A 101 -4.07 18.29 -38.96
CA HIS A 101 -3.33 19.29 -38.20
C HIS A 101 -2.77 18.82 -36.84
N ALA A 102 -2.76 17.52 -36.53
CA ALA A 102 -1.97 17.01 -35.42
C ALA A 102 -0.48 17.22 -35.73
N VAL A 103 0.28 17.79 -34.79
CA VAL A 103 1.74 17.79 -34.87
C VAL A 103 2.21 16.37 -34.61
N ILE A 104 2.89 15.78 -35.58
CA ILE A 104 3.50 14.45 -35.51
C ILE A 104 5.02 14.57 -35.58
N ALA A 105 5.72 13.58 -35.04
CA ALA A 105 7.18 13.49 -35.06
C ALA A 105 7.61 12.05 -35.34
N PRO A 106 8.74 11.83 -36.04
CA PRO A 106 9.42 10.54 -36.07
C PRO A 106 9.64 9.99 -34.66
N TYR A 107 9.60 8.67 -34.49
CA TYR A 107 9.84 8.02 -33.21
C TYR A 107 11.09 7.15 -33.27
N ASP A 108 12.09 7.49 -32.44
CA ASP A 108 13.35 6.75 -32.37
C ASP A 108 13.15 5.45 -31.58
N GLY A 109 13.17 4.32 -32.30
CA GLY A 109 13.02 2.97 -31.74
C GLY A 109 13.33 1.82 -32.70
N GLY A 110 13.94 2.10 -33.86
CA GLY A 110 14.37 1.10 -34.82
C GLY A 110 15.75 0.51 -34.50
N ALA A 111 16.03 -0.69 -34.99
CA ALA A 111 17.33 -1.35 -34.91
C ALA A 111 18.41 -0.47 -35.56
N GLY A 112 19.14 0.31 -34.75
CA GLY A 112 20.15 1.25 -35.24
C GLY A 112 20.35 2.54 -34.41
N ALA A 113 19.57 2.79 -33.36
CA ALA A 113 19.79 3.96 -32.51
C ALA A 113 21.08 3.83 -31.66
N PRO A 114 21.93 4.88 -31.57
CA PRO A 114 23.13 4.87 -30.73
C PRO A 114 22.76 4.71 -29.24
N ALA A 115 23.65 4.06 -28.48
CA ALA A 115 23.47 3.62 -27.10
C ALA A 115 23.14 4.72 -26.07
N ASP A 116 23.13 5.98 -26.50
CA ASP A 116 23.01 7.16 -25.65
C ASP A 116 21.63 7.85 -25.77
N GLY A 117 20.72 7.35 -26.63
CA GLY A 117 19.42 7.96 -26.94
C GLY A 117 18.22 7.36 -26.18
N GLN A 118 17.62 8.11 -25.25
CA GLN A 118 16.34 7.80 -24.61
C GLN A 118 15.23 7.69 -25.68
N GLY A 119 14.73 6.49 -25.99
CA GLY A 119 13.70 6.29 -27.00
C GLY A 119 12.48 7.23 -26.83
N GLY A 120 12.08 7.93 -27.89
CA GLY A 120 11.00 8.92 -27.86
C GLY A 120 10.79 9.67 -29.18
N PRO A 121 9.82 10.60 -29.26
CA PRO A 121 9.59 11.40 -30.46
C PRO A 121 10.75 12.39 -30.71
N ASP A 122 11.28 12.40 -31.93
CA ASP A 122 12.20 13.45 -32.38
C ASP A 122 11.42 14.72 -32.74
N VAL A 123 11.14 15.53 -31.72
CA VAL A 123 10.40 16.79 -31.86
C VAL A 123 11.14 17.85 -32.70
N ARG A 124 12.40 17.62 -33.09
CA ARG A 124 13.13 18.53 -33.99
C ARG A 124 12.64 18.38 -35.42
N ARG A 125 12.24 17.16 -35.81
CA ARG A 125 11.64 16.81 -37.11
C ARG A 125 10.10 16.82 -37.07
N ALA A 126 9.50 17.47 -36.06
CA ALA A 126 8.06 17.52 -35.93
C ALA A 126 7.40 18.44 -36.97
N GLY A 127 6.21 18.07 -37.42
CA GLY A 127 5.42 18.84 -38.38
C GLY A 127 3.91 18.59 -38.23
N MET A 128 3.10 19.56 -38.62
CA MET A 128 1.64 19.48 -38.64
C MET A 128 1.18 18.60 -39.82
N LEU A 129 0.47 17.50 -39.55
CA LEU A 129 0.01 16.56 -40.57
C LEU A 129 -1.07 17.20 -41.47
N THR A 130 -0.74 17.37 -42.75
CA THR A 130 -1.62 17.99 -43.76
C THR A 130 -2.14 16.99 -44.79
N GLY A 131 -1.43 15.88 -45.00
CA GLY A 131 -1.82 14.90 -46.01
C GLY A 131 -0.96 13.64 -46.03
N ILE A 132 -1.23 12.80 -47.02
CA ILE A 132 -0.47 11.59 -47.30
C ILE A 132 -0.23 11.56 -48.80
N ALA A 133 1.02 11.34 -49.22
CA ALA A 133 1.34 11.25 -50.63
C ALA A 133 0.65 10.04 -51.28
N ALA A 134 0.41 10.11 -52.58
CA ALA A 134 -0.24 9.04 -53.32
C ALA A 134 0.57 7.73 -53.28
N GLY A 135 -0.14 6.59 -53.23
CA GLY A 135 0.45 5.25 -53.19
C GLY A 135 0.34 4.59 -51.80
N PRO A 136 0.43 3.25 -51.73
CA PRO A 136 0.23 2.49 -50.49
C PRO A 136 1.28 2.79 -49.41
N ASP A 137 2.50 3.17 -49.81
CA ASP A 137 3.62 3.48 -48.92
C ASP A 137 4.05 4.96 -48.98
N GLY A 138 3.20 5.84 -49.51
CA GLY A 138 3.51 7.27 -49.66
C GLY A 138 3.89 7.93 -48.32
N PRO A 139 4.85 8.88 -48.29
CA PRO A 139 5.23 9.59 -47.07
C PRO A 139 4.05 10.35 -46.44
N LEU A 140 4.16 10.58 -45.13
CA LEU A 140 3.26 11.50 -44.43
C LEU A 140 3.71 12.94 -44.73
N LEU A 141 2.79 13.76 -45.21
CA LEU A 141 3.06 15.15 -45.56
C LEU A 141 2.83 16.03 -44.33
N VAL A 142 3.87 16.77 -43.94
CA VAL A 142 3.83 17.61 -42.74
C VAL A 142 4.33 19.03 -43.01
N THR A 143 3.78 19.99 -42.28
CA THR A 143 4.26 21.39 -42.29
C THR A 143 4.86 21.74 -40.93
N GLY A 144 6.18 21.87 -40.88
CA GLY A 144 6.95 22.30 -39.71
C GLY A 144 6.98 23.82 -39.54
N LEU A 145 7.68 24.30 -38.51
CA LEU A 145 7.91 25.74 -38.28
C LEU A 145 8.89 26.36 -39.29
N ASP A 146 9.57 25.51 -40.06
CA ASP A 146 10.59 25.82 -41.05
C ASP A 146 10.14 25.53 -42.50
N GLY A 147 8.95 24.96 -42.71
CA GLY A 147 8.40 24.70 -44.04
C GLY A 147 7.71 23.34 -44.17
N GLU A 148 7.41 22.94 -45.40
CA GLU A 148 6.85 21.62 -45.72
C GLU A 148 7.95 20.56 -45.81
N HIS A 149 7.69 19.38 -45.26
CA HIS A 149 8.61 18.24 -45.27
C HIS A 149 7.84 16.91 -45.38
N GLU A 150 8.56 15.86 -45.79
CA GLU A 150 8.04 14.49 -45.87
C GLU A 150 8.60 13.62 -44.75
N LEU A 151 7.74 12.82 -44.12
CA LEU A 151 8.16 11.79 -43.15
C LEU A 151 8.03 10.39 -43.77
N HIS A 152 9.16 9.70 -43.86
CA HIS A 152 9.30 8.33 -44.38
C HIS A 152 9.43 7.26 -43.28
N ASP A 153 9.48 7.69 -42.02
CA ASP A 153 9.72 6.84 -40.86
C ASP A 153 8.60 5.80 -40.65
N THR A 154 8.97 4.59 -40.23
CA THR A 154 8.00 3.49 -40.00
C THR A 154 7.18 3.68 -38.73
N LEU A 155 7.74 4.41 -37.75
CA LEU A 155 7.10 4.78 -36.51
C LEU A 155 7.09 6.30 -36.37
N VAL A 156 5.92 6.82 -36.04
CA VAL A 156 5.70 8.22 -35.69
C VAL A 156 5.01 8.29 -34.32
N ALA A 157 4.97 9.48 -33.73
CA ALA A 157 4.14 9.75 -32.56
C ALA A 157 3.47 11.10 -32.71
N VAL A 158 2.34 11.25 -32.03
CA VAL A 158 1.75 12.55 -31.72
C VAL A 158 2.38 13.00 -30.40
N PRO A 159 3.37 13.91 -30.36
CA PRO A 159 3.98 14.34 -29.11
C PRO A 159 2.98 15.09 -28.22
N HIS A 160 3.09 14.89 -26.91
CA HIS A 160 2.43 15.76 -25.93
C HIS A 160 2.96 17.18 -26.12
N PRO A 161 2.12 18.23 -26.10
CA PRO A 161 2.52 19.61 -26.40
C PRO A 161 3.65 20.16 -25.51
N VAL A 162 3.73 19.70 -24.25
CA VAL A 162 4.89 20.00 -23.35
C VAL A 162 6.24 19.59 -23.95
N LEU A 163 6.30 18.59 -24.83
CA LEU A 163 7.55 18.15 -25.46
C LEU A 163 7.96 19.05 -26.64
N LEU A 164 7.01 19.79 -27.22
CA LEU A 164 7.30 20.78 -28.26
C LEU A 164 7.97 22.03 -27.69
N ASP A 165 7.75 22.31 -26.40
CA ASP A 165 8.37 23.41 -25.66
C ASP A 165 8.67 23.02 -24.19
N PRO A 166 9.65 22.12 -23.96
CA PRO A 166 9.87 21.49 -22.65
C PRO A 166 10.36 22.44 -21.57
N ARG A 167 10.80 23.65 -21.94
CA ARG A 167 11.30 24.69 -21.04
C ARG A 167 10.43 25.96 -21.03
N GLY A 168 9.30 25.97 -21.74
CA GLY A 168 8.42 27.15 -21.80
C GLY A 168 9.06 28.38 -22.47
N THR A 169 9.84 28.15 -23.52
CA THR A 169 10.56 29.19 -24.28
C THR A 169 9.67 30.06 -25.18
N GLY A 170 8.38 29.74 -25.28
CA GLY A 170 7.43 30.39 -26.18
C GLY A 170 7.33 29.71 -27.55
N ARG A 171 8.08 28.62 -27.78
CA ARG A 171 8.05 27.85 -29.04
C ARG A 171 6.66 27.27 -29.32
N LEU A 172 5.89 26.92 -28.29
CA LEU A 172 4.50 26.48 -28.46
C LEU A 172 3.60 27.57 -29.07
N GLY A 173 3.88 28.85 -28.81
CA GLY A 173 3.17 29.98 -29.42
C GLY A 173 3.38 30.06 -30.93
N ARG A 174 4.58 29.70 -31.42
CA ARG A 174 4.86 29.64 -32.87
C ARG A 174 4.06 28.53 -33.56
N TRP A 175 3.91 27.39 -32.91
CA TRP A 175 3.05 26.31 -33.41
C TRP A 175 1.58 26.73 -33.48
N ARG A 176 1.07 27.45 -32.48
CA ARG A 176 -0.29 28.00 -32.51
C ARG A 176 -0.47 29.00 -33.66
N GLY A 177 0.49 29.90 -33.86
CA GLY A 177 0.44 30.83 -35.00
C GLY A 177 0.46 30.12 -36.36
N LEU A 178 1.19 29.01 -36.50
CA LEU A 178 1.14 28.16 -37.70
C LEU A 178 -0.26 27.54 -37.86
N LEU A 179 -0.84 26.97 -36.81
CA LEU A 179 -2.20 26.41 -36.87
C LEU A 179 -3.25 27.46 -37.25
N ASP A 180 -3.14 28.68 -36.72
CA ASP A 180 -4.04 29.80 -37.04
C ASP A 180 -3.99 30.15 -38.53
N ALA A 181 -2.80 30.12 -39.15
CA ALA A 181 -2.64 30.32 -40.60
C ALA A 181 -3.37 29.25 -41.44
N TRP A 182 -3.63 28.07 -40.88
CA TRP A 182 -4.38 26.96 -41.48
C TRP A 182 -5.82 26.86 -40.96
N GLY A 183 -6.35 27.96 -40.41
CA GLY A 183 -7.75 28.08 -39.98
C GLY A 183 -8.02 27.69 -38.53
N GLY A 184 -6.99 27.47 -37.72
CA GLY A 184 -7.10 27.35 -36.26
C GLY A 184 -7.77 26.07 -35.75
N LYS A 185 -8.08 25.10 -36.63
CA LYS A 185 -8.85 23.90 -36.29
C LYS A 185 -7.95 22.68 -36.15
N GLN A 186 -8.05 22.03 -35.00
CA GLN A 186 -7.42 20.75 -34.71
C GLN A 186 -8.47 19.79 -34.14
N GLY A 187 -8.48 18.54 -34.59
CA GLY A 187 -9.46 17.55 -34.11
C GLY A 187 -9.25 17.12 -32.66
N ILE A 188 -8.00 17.14 -32.22
CA ILE A 188 -7.58 16.93 -30.83
C ILE A 188 -7.15 18.26 -30.22
N GLU A 189 -7.30 18.38 -28.90
CA GLU A 189 -6.75 19.50 -28.14
C GLU A 189 -5.24 19.27 -27.88
N GLN A 190 -4.39 19.39 -28.91
CA GLN A 190 -2.93 19.27 -28.75
C GLN A 190 -2.30 20.66 -28.56
N LEU A 191 -2.36 21.55 -29.55
CA LEU A 191 -1.66 22.85 -29.47
C LEU A 191 -2.34 23.84 -28.51
N HIS A 192 -3.66 23.76 -28.40
CA HIS A 192 -4.45 24.58 -27.46
C HIS A 192 -4.54 23.98 -26.06
N ARG A 193 -3.97 22.78 -25.84
CA ARG A 193 -3.94 22.16 -24.53
C ARG A 193 -3.19 23.04 -23.54
N ALA A 194 -3.72 23.16 -22.33
CA ALA A 194 -2.99 23.74 -21.21
C ALA A 194 -1.74 22.90 -20.89
N VAL A 195 -0.57 23.55 -20.82
CA VAL A 195 0.73 22.93 -20.60
C VAL A 195 1.37 23.52 -19.36
N TYR A 196 1.88 22.65 -18.48
CA TYR A 196 2.59 23.05 -17.26
C TYR A 196 3.99 22.45 -17.26
N VAL A 197 5.00 23.32 -17.37
CA VAL A 197 6.41 22.92 -17.46
C VAL A 197 6.89 22.41 -16.11
N ARG A 198 7.46 21.20 -16.08
CA ARG A 198 8.11 20.65 -14.88
C ARG A 198 9.38 21.47 -14.55
N PRO A 199 9.58 21.93 -13.29
CA PRO A 199 10.83 22.57 -12.88
C PRO A 199 12.01 21.59 -12.99
N ASP A 200 13.21 22.13 -13.19
CA ASP A 200 14.44 21.33 -13.30
C ASP A 200 15.10 21.06 -11.92
N CYS A 201 14.49 21.54 -10.83
CA CYS A 201 14.88 21.26 -9.45
C CYS A 201 13.66 20.87 -8.61
N SER A 202 13.90 20.12 -7.52
CA SER A 202 12.85 19.79 -6.56
C SER A 202 12.31 21.04 -5.86
N PRO A 203 11.01 21.07 -5.49
CA PRO A 203 10.45 22.17 -4.73
C PRO A 203 11.12 22.31 -3.36
N ALA A 204 11.24 23.55 -2.88
CA ALA A 204 11.80 23.84 -1.55
C ALA A 204 10.96 23.16 -0.45
N PRO A 205 11.58 22.56 0.57
CA PRO A 205 10.85 22.07 1.74
C PRO A 205 10.16 23.26 2.44
N PRO A 206 8.94 23.10 2.98
CA PRO A 206 8.28 24.19 3.66
C PRO A 206 9.08 24.63 4.90
N PRO A 207 9.05 25.93 5.24
CA PRO A 207 9.73 26.42 6.44
C PRO A 207 9.16 25.74 7.70
N PRO A 208 9.99 25.41 8.71
CA PRO A 208 9.52 24.81 9.94
C PRO A 208 8.53 25.76 10.63
N THR A 209 7.27 25.36 10.73
CA THR A 209 6.25 26.12 11.47
C THR A 209 6.50 25.99 12.96
N ALA A 210 6.75 27.10 13.65
CA ALA A 210 6.88 27.15 15.09
C ALA A 210 5.57 26.69 15.77
N GLY A 211 5.61 25.55 16.48
CA GLY A 211 4.60 25.21 17.49
C GLY A 211 3.57 24.12 17.18
N GLY A 212 3.81 23.19 16.24
CA GLY A 212 2.88 22.08 15.98
C GLY A 212 3.55 20.70 15.95
N THR A 213 3.16 19.80 16.85
CA THR A 213 3.43 18.36 16.73
C THR A 213 2.59 17.79 15.59
N GLY A 214 3.15 17.70 14.38
CA GLY A 214 2.45 17.09 13.26
C GLY A 214 3.29 17.09 11.98
N THR A 215 3.71 15.89 11.57
CA THR A 215 4.13 15.44 10.23
C THR A 215 4.60 16.53 9.24
N THR A 216 5.90 16.49 8.89
CA THR A 216 6.51 17.18 7.75
C THR A 216 5.61 17.13 6.50
N ARG A 217 5.15 18.29 6.00
CA ARG A 217 4.34 18.39 4.78
C ARG A 217 5.25 18.40 3.54
N ASP A 218 5.46 17.25 2.90
CA ASP A 218 6.36 17.10 1.74
C ASP A 218 5.70 17.42 0.36
N GLY A 219 4.67 18.27 0.30
CA GLY A 219 3.81 18.50 -0.89
C GLY A 219 3.94 19.86 -1.59
N ILE A 220 3.46 19.96 -2.84
CA ILE A 220 3.36 21.20 -3.63
C ILE A 220 2.13 22.00 -3.17
N THR A 221 2.31 23.29 -2.89
CA THR A 221 1.29 24.18 -2.30
C THR A 221 0.70 25.20 -3.26
N ALA A 222 1.08 25.17 -4.55
CA ALA A 222 0.69 26.16 -5.57
C ALA A 222 -0.83 26.41 -5.71
N PHE A 223 -1.65 25.45 -5.29
CA PHE A 223 -3.12 25.49 -5.36
C PHE A 223 -3.80 25.34 -3.99
N HIS A 224 -3.04 25.52 -2.90
CA HIS A 224 -3.54 25.37 -1.54
C HIS A 224 -4.67 26.36 -1.24
N GLY A 225 -5.75 25.89 -0.60
CA GLY A 225 -6.81 26.74 -0.08
C GLY A 225 -8.02 26.94 -1.00
N ALA A 226 -8.07 26.28 -2.17
CA ALA A 226 -9.29 26.25 -2.98
C ALA A 226 -10.44 25.57 -2.21
N ALA A 227 -11.62 26.20 -2.20
CA ALA A 227 -12.79 25.75 -1.46
C ALA A 227 -14.02 25.59 -2.35
N TYR A 228 -14.92 24.70 -1.93
CA TYR A 228 -16.19 24.37 -2.60
C TYR A 228 -17.26 24.16 -1.55
N GLU A 229 -18.46 24.68 -1.76
CA GLU A 229 -19.61 24.46 -0.87
C GLU A 229 -20.19 23.05 -1.02
N SER A 230 -20.04 22.44 -2.20
CA SER A 230 -20.59 21.12 -2.51
C SER A 230 -19.52 20.07 -2.82
N GLY A 231 -19.39 19.09 -1.93
CA GLY A 231 -18.58 17.89 -2.15
C GLY A 231 -18.98 17.11 -3.39
N ALA A 232 -20.27 17.05 -3.74
CA ALA A 232 -20.76 16.39 -4.95
C ALA A 232 -20.27 17.08 -6.23
N ARG A 233 -20.16 18.42 -6.24
CA ARG A 233 -19.57 19.16 -7.35
C ARG A 233 -18.08 18.84 -7.46
N PHE A 234 -17.36 18.89 -6.35
CA PHE A 234 -15.94 18.56 -6.29
C PHE A 234 -15.65 17.12 -6.76
N GLU A 235 -16.42 16.13 -6.28
CA GLU A 235 -16.33 14.73 -6.71
C GLU A 235 -16.50 14.55 -8.23
N ARG A 236 -17.43 15.29 -8.85
CA ARG A 236 -17.60 15.27 -10.32
C ARG A 236 -16.39 15.83 -11.06
N LEU A 237 -15.78 16.90 -10.54
CA LEU A 237 -14.56 17.47 -11.12
C LEU A 237 -13.37 16.51 -10.97
N VAL A 238 -13.19 15.90 -9.80
CA VAL A 238 -12.16 14.86 -9.57
C VAL A 238 -12.36 13.68 -10.55
N ALA A 239 -13.59 13.20 -10.69
CA ALA A 239 -13.94 12.11 -11.60
C ALA A 239 -13.71 12.45 -13.08
N ARG A 240 -13.85 13.73 -13.48
CA ARG A 240 -13.57 14.21 -14.85
C ARG A 240 -12.13 13.94 -15.27
N PHE A 241 -11.18 14.01 -14.33
CA PHE A 241 -9.76 13.74 -14.57
C PHE A 241 -9.36 12.30 -14.21
N GLY A 242 -10.33 11.39 -14.11
CA GLY A 242 -10.08 10.00 -13.72
C GLY A 242 -9.65 9.82 -12.27
N GLY A 243 -9.74 10.88 -11.45
CA GLY A 243 -9.45 10.82 -10.03
C GLY A 243 -10.59 10.23 -9.23
N ARG A 244 -10.30 9.80 -8.00
CA ARG A 244 -11.29 9.31 -7.02
C ARG A 244 -10.96 9.82 -5.62
N ILE A 245 -11.98 10.10 -4.82
CA ILE A 245 -11.83 10.52 -3.41
C ILE A 245 -11.90 9.29 -2.51
N ALA A 246 -10.93 9.16 -1.58
CA ALA A 246 -10.90 8.15 -0.54
C ALA A 246 -10.53 8.80 0.79
N GLY A 247 -11.51 8.93 1.69
CA GLY A 247 -11.36 9.71 2.91
C GLY A 247 -11.01 11.16 2.60
N GLU A 248 -9.96 11.67 3.23
CA GLU A 248 -9.49 13.06 3.08
C GLU A 248 -8.47 13.23 1.94
N ARG A 249 -8.50 12.37 0.91
CA ARG A 249 -7.54 12.40 -0.21
C ARG A 249 -8.22 12.18 -1.56
N ALA A 250 -7.81 12.96 -2.56
CA ALA A 250 -8.10 12.67 -3.97
C ALA A 250 -6.89 11.98 -4.60
N HIS A 251 -7.12 10.81 -5.18
CA HIS A 251 -6.12 10.01 -5.88
C HIS A 251 -6.32 10.12 -7.38
N PHE A 252 -5.24 10.42 -8.10
CA PHE A 252 -5.18 10.48 -9.55
C PHE A 252 -4.11 9.51 -10.07
N THR A 253 -4.35 9.02 -11.28
CA THR A 253 -3.52 7.99 -11.91
C THR A 253 -3.27 8.39 -13.36
N PHE A 254 -2.01 8.58 -13.72
CA PHE A 254 -1.59 9.02 -15.05
C PHE A 254 -0.76 7.93 -15.73
N PRO A 255 -1.30 7.25 -16.76
CA PRO A 255 -0.53 6.31 -17.54
C PRO A 255 0.47 7.05 -18.44
N HIS A 256 1.66 6.51 -18.61
CA HIS A 256 2.65 6.98 -19.57
C HIS A 256 3.57 5.84 -19.99
N ARG A 257 3.48 5.47 -21.28
CA ARG A 257 4.35 4.45 -21.92
C ARG A 257 4.40 3.13 -21.15
N GLY A 258 3.24 2.69 -20.69
CA GLY A 258 3.06 1.41 -19.99
C GLY A 258 3.47 1.42 -18.53
N SER A 259 3.92 2.58 -18.01
CA SER A 259 4.06 2.83 -16.58
C SER A 259 2.90 3.69 -16.09
N THR A 260 2.62 3.63 -14.80
CA THR A 260 1.54 4.41 -14.17
C THR A 260 2.12 5.24 -13.05
N TYR A 261 1.76 6.52 -13.02
CA TYR A 261 2.25 7.48 -12.03
C TYR A 261 1.06 7.98 -11.20
N GLY A 262 1.25 7.99 -9.87
CA GLY A 262 0.23 8.47 -8.95
C GLY A 262 0.36 9.96 -8.67
N MET A 263 -0.75 10.60 -8.34
CA MET A 263 -0.76 11.90 -7.68
C MET A 263 -1.82 11.86 -6.58
N VAL A 264 -1.50 12.40 -5.42
CA VAL A 264 -2.41 12.48 -4.28
C VAL A 264 -2.54 13.93 -3.89
N ALA A 265 -3.78 14.43 -3.83
CA ALA A 265 -4.10 15.73 -3.26
C ALA A 265 -4.78 15.53 -1.90
N ASP A 266 -4.28 16.19 -0.86
CA ASP A 266 -4.85 16.18 0.47
C ASP A 266 -6.04 17.16 0.53
N LEU A 267 -7.12 16.76 1.20
CA LEU A 267 -8.41 17.43 1.20
C LEU A 267 -8.96 17.55 2.62
N ARG A 268 -9.93 18.42 2.83
CA ARG A 268 -10.95 18.25 3.88
C ARG A 268 -12.26 17.86 3.21
N HIS A 269 -12.64 16.57 3.26
CA HIS A 269 -13.87 16.05 2.65
C HIS A 269 -14.64 15.20 3.67
N GLN A 270 -15.92 15.52 3.86
CA GLN A 270 -16.81 14.80 4.80
C GLN A 270 -18.02 14.17 4.10
N GLY A 271 -18.02 14.13 2.77
CA GLY A 271 -19.08 13.56 1.95
C GLY A 271 -19.70 14.54 0.93
N PRO A 272 -20.62 14.05 0.08
CA PRO A 272 -21.12 14.80 -1.07
C PRO A 272 -21.92 16.07 -0.73
N ALA A 273 -22.48 16.15 0.48
CA ALA A 273 -23.26 17.30 0.95
C ALA A 273 -22.44 18.32 1.75
N ALA A 274 -21.18 18.01 2.05
CA ALA A 274 -20.31 18.86 2.87
C ALA A 274 -19.39 19.74 1.98
N PRO A 275 -18.94 20.89 2.48
CA PRO A 275 -17.93 21.68 1.81
C PRO A 275 -16.59 20.95 1.74
N VAL A 276 -15.79 21.27 0.73
CA VAL A 276 -14.47 20.69 0.50
C VAL A 276 -13.41 21.79 0.48
N SER A 277 -12.26 21.52 1.08
CA SER A 277 -11.05 22.35 0.94
C SER A 277 -9.91 21.52 0.35
N LEU A 278 -9.25 22.04 -0.67
CA LEU A 278 -8.06 21.47 -1.31
C LEU A 278 -6.80 22.01 -0.61
N TYR A 279 -5.87 21.11 -0.26
CA TYR A 279 -4.60 21.47 0.37
C TYR A 279 -3.41 21.17 -0.57
N ASP A 280 -2.34 20.60 -0.03
CA ASP A 280 -1.15 20.22 -0.76
C ASP A 280 -1.35 18.95 -1.59
N PHE A 281 -0.48 18.74 -2.56
CA PHE A 281 -0.46 17.53 -3.36
C PHE A 281 0.94 17.02 -3.60
N ARG A 282 1.06 15.72 -3.86
CA ARG A 282 2.34 15.05 -4.12
C ARG A 282 2.22 14.03 -5.24
N PHE A 283 3.26 13.94 -6.06
CA PHE A 283 3.40 12.87 -7.03
C PHE A 283 3.93 11.59 -6.36
N ALA A 284 3.65 10.47 -7.00
CA ALA A 284 4.23 9.18 -6.72
C ALA A 284 4.95 8.68 -7.98
N ASP A 285 6.16 8.13 -7.81
CA ASP A 285 6.86 7.50 -8.93
C ASP A 285 6.15 6.20 -9.38
N GLY A 286 6.63 5.59 -10.46
CA GLY A 286 6.06 4.32 -10.98
C GLY A 286 6.18 3.12 -10.04
N ARG A 287 6.83 3.27 -8.87
CA ARG A 287 6.93 2.27 -7.79
C ARG A 287 6.10 2.65 -6.56
N GLY A 288 5.36 3.76 -6.61
CA GLY A 288 4.54 4.26 -5.51
C GLY A 288 5.33 5.00 -4.43
N ARG A 289 6.59 5.39 -4.67
CA ARG A 289 7.38 6.21 -3.73
C ARG A 289 6.99 7.68 -3.84
N HIS A 290 6.93 8.36 -2.70
CA HIS A 290 6.60 9.79 -2.57
C HIS A 290 7.81 10.61 -2.13
N GLY A 291 7.76 11.94 -2.30
CA GLY A 291 8.76 12.89 -1.78
C GLY A 291 9.66 13.50 -2.86
N SER A 292 10.73 14.19 -2.43
CA SER A 292 11.64 14.95 -3.30
C SER A 292 12.20 14.11 -4.47
N GLY A 293 12.72 12.91 -4.18
CA GLY A 293 13.22 11.99 -5.21
C GLY A 293 12.16 11.39 -6.14
N ALA A 294 10.86 11.56 -5.84
CA ALA A 294 9.78 11.14 -6.73
C ALA A 294 9.54 12.17 -7.85
N TYR A 295 9.76 13.47 -7.61
CA TYR A 295 9.49 14.53 -8.59
C TYR A 295 10.37 14.42 -9.83
N ASP A 296 11.66 14.12 -9.63
CA ASP A 296 12.65 13.94 -10.71
C ASP A 296 12.27 12.75 -11.61
N ALA A 297 11.62 11.76 -11.02
CA ALA A 297 11.14 10.55 -11.65
C ALA A 297 9.82 10.74 -12.44
N VAL A 298 9.09 11.84 -12.30
CA VAL A 298 7.82 12.04 -13.04
C VAL A 298 8.08 12.56 -14.46
N PRO A 299 7.65 11.85 -15.54
CA PRO A 299 7.81 12.33 -16.91
C PRO A 299 7.14 13.70 -17.15
N ARG A 300 7.72 14.55 -18.02
CA ARG A 300 7.15 15.88 -18.34
C ARG A 300 5.67 15.82 -18.78
N PRO A 301 5.22 14.87 -19.62
CA PRO A 301 3.79 14.74 -19.95
C PRO A 301 2.91 14.44 -18.72
N VAL A 302 3.34 13.52 -17.86
CA VAL A 302 2.62 13.16 -16.63
C VAL A 302 2.53 14.35 -15.68
N TRP A 303 3.63 15.07 -15.50
CA TRP A 303 3.66 16.28 -14.69
C TRP A 303 2.65 17.30 -15.22
N SER A 304 2.71 17.61 -16.51
CA SER A 304 1.80 18.57 -17.15
C SER A 304 0.33 18.16 -16.98
N GLU A 305 0.00 16.87 -17.15
CA GLU A 305 -1.37 16.37 -16.96
C GLU A 305 -1.83 16.40 -15.50
N GLY A 306 -0.94 16.08 -14.56
CA GLY A 306 -1.23 16.15 -13.12
C GLY A 306 -1.53 17.58 -12.68
N ILE A 307 -0.69 18.54 -13.07
CA ILE A 307 -0.92 19.95 -12.78
C ILE A 307 -2.17 20.45 -13.49
N ARG A 308 -2.44 20.05 -14.74
CA ARG A 308 -3.66 20.42 -15.46
C ARG A 308 -4.93 19.99 -14.72
N ALA A 309 -4.92 18.78 -14.13
CA ALA A 309 -6.04 18.31 -13.31
C ALA A 309 -6.26 19.20 -12.08
N LEU A 310 -5.19 19.56 -11.37
CA LEU A 310 -5.31 20.41 -10.17
C LEU A 310 -5.61 21.88 -10.49
N ALA A 311 -5.05 22.42 -11.57
CA ALA A 311 -5.37 23.75 -12.06
C ALA A 311 -6.87 23.87 -12.37
N ALA A 312 -7.44 22.87 -13.04
CA ALA A 312 -8.87 22.84 -13.33
C ALA A 312 -9.73 22.71 -12.08
N LEU A 313 -9.26 22.02 -11.03
CA LEU A 313 -9.91 22.06 -9.73
C LEU A 313 -9.85 23.49 -9.18
N HIS A 314 -8.65 24.06 -9.04
CA HIS A 314 -8.42 25.38 -8.46
C HIS A 314 -9.21 26.50 -9.15
N ASP A 315 -9.33 26.47 -10.47
CA ASP A 315 -10.04 27.51 -11.23
C ASP A 315 -11.57 27.40 -11.13
N GLU A 316 -12.09 26.19 -10.85
CA GLU A 316 -13.51 25.93 -10.59
C GLU A 316 -13.91 26.16 -9.12
N ARG A 317 -13.00 26.71 -8.30
CA ARG A 317 -13.27 27.06 -6.90
C ARG A 317 -14.39 28.09 -6.79
N GLU A 318 -15.10 28.08 -5.67
CA GLU A 318 -16.04 29.14 -5.33
C GLU A 318 -15.30 30.24 -4.56
N PRO A 319 -15.60 31.53 -4.81
CA PRO A 319 -15.04 32.62 -4.02
C PRO A 319 -15.58 32.49 -2.59
N GLY A 320 -14.77 31.95 -1.69
CA GLY A 320 -15.21 31.66 -0.33
C GLY A 320 -15.63 32.92 0.43
N GLU A 321 -16.82 32.89 1.03
CA GLU A 321 -17.17 33.83 2.10
C GLU A 321 -16.28 33.55 3.32
N GLY A 322 -15.36 34.47 3.66
CA GLY A 322 -14.76 34.50 5.00
C GLY A 322 -13.24 34.44 5.12
N ARG A 323 -12.44 34.56 4.05
CA ARG A 323 -10.98 34.80 4.17
C ARG A 323 -10.59 36.02 3.34
N PRO A 324 -9.81 36.99 3.88
CA PRO A 324 -9.50 38.20 3.14
C PRO A 324 -8.79 37.87 1.83
N LEU A 325 -9.28 38.52 0.75
CA LEU A 325 -8.93 38.38 -0.67
C LEU A 325 -7.44 38.58 -1.05
N GLY A 326 -6.52 38.59 -0.09
CA GLY A 326 -5.11 38.97 -0.29
C GLY A 326 -4.09 37.84 -0.38
N ALA A 327 -4.46 36.56 -0.22
CA ALA A 327 -3.48 35.47 -0.06
C ALA A 327 -3.52 34.34 -1.12
N LEU A 328 -4.54 34.27 -1.97
CA LEU A 328 -4.64 33.23 -3.01
C LEU A 328 -4.34 33.80 -4.40
N PRO A 329 -3.62 33.07 -5.26
CA PRO A 329 -3.43 33.48 -6.65
C PRO A 329 -4.76 33.72 -7.37
N ALA A 330 -4.79 34.71 -8.27
CA ALA A 330 -6.00 35.05 -9.04
C ALA A 330 -6.50 33.86 -9.86
N ASP A 331 -5.58 33.13 -10.48
CA ASP A 331 -5.84 31.92 -11.26
C ASP A 331 -4.72 30.88 -11.06
N SER A 332 -4.97 29.66 -11.54
CA SER A 332 -4.01 28.56 -11.49
C SER A 332 -2.69 28.87 -12.20
N SER A 333 -2.72 29.66 -13.28
CA SER A 333 -1.52 30.02 -14.05
C SER A 333 -0.57 30.89 -13.22
N SER A 334 -1.11 31.88 -12.53
CA SER A 334 -0.38 32.78 -11.63
C SER A 334 0.18 32.04 -10.42
N GLY A 335 -0.61 31.12 -9.85
CA GLY A 335 -0.17 30.26 -8.74
C GLY A 335 0.97 29.34 -9.14
N TYR A 336 0.85 28.71 -10.32
CA TYR A 336 1.89 27.84 -10.84
C TYR A 336 3.16 28.60 -11.25
N GLN A 337 3.02 29.81 -11.80
CA GLN A 337 4.16 30.65 -12.13
C GLN A 337 4.93 31.07 -10.88
N SER A 338 4.22 31.42 -9.80
CA SER A 338 4.85 31.75 -8.51
C SER A 338 5.64 30.55 -7.98
N PHE A 339 5.06 29.35 -8.06
CA PHE A 339 5.74 28.10 -7.72
C PHE A 339 7.04 27.87 -8.54
N LEU A 340 7.02 28.15 -9.85
CA LEU A 340 8.24 28.05 -10.67
C LEU A 340 9.32 29.06 -10.26
N VAL A 341 8.93 30.27 -9.89
CA VAL A 341 9.84 31.30 -9.37
C VAL A 341 10.46 30.85 -8.05
N ASP A 342 9.67 30.27 -7.15
CA ASP A 342 10.16 29.75 -5.87
C ASP A 342 11.16 28.59 -6.06
N CYS A 343 10.86 27.66 -6.98
CA CYS A 343 11.80 26.61 -7.38
C CYS A 343 13.12 27.20 -7.91
N ALA A 344 13.04 28.20 -8.79
CA ALA A 344 14.24 28.84 -9.34
C ALA A 344 15.06 29.57 -8.27
N ALA A 345 14.41 30.25 -7.34
CA ALA A 345 15.06 30.90 -6.20
C ALA A 345 15.75 29.89 -5.28
N TYR A 346 15.09 28.76 -4.99
CA TYR A 346 15.67 27.68 -4.20
C TYR A 346 16.89 27.03 -4.88
N ALA A 347 16.83 26.81 -6.19
CA ALA A 347 17.99 26.35 -6.96
C ALA A 347 19.15 27.34 -6.92
N ALA A 348 18.88 28.64 -7.06
CA ALA A 348 19.90 29.68 -6.96
C ALA A 348 20.55 29.75 -5.57
N ALA A 349 19.84 29.32 -4.51
CA ALA A 349 20.34 29.26 -3.13
C ALA A 349 21.21 28.02 -2.82
N GLY A 350 21.60 27.23 -3.82
CA GLY A 350 22.50 26.07 -3.63
C GLY A 350 21.79 24.79 -3.22
N ALA A 351 20.49 24.68 -3.46
CA ALA A 351 19.76 23.43 -3.30
C ALA A 351 20.40 22.30 -4.13
N PRO A 352 20.33 21.03 -3.67
CA PRO A 352 20.75 19.90 -4.49
C PRO A 352 19.96 19.94 -5.80
N GLN A 353 20.68 20.13 -6.90
CA GLN A 353 20.11 20.01 -8.23
C GLN A 353 19.50 18.61 -8.33
N ALA A 354 18.33 18.50 -8.96
CA ALA A 354 17.75 17.21 -9.26
C ALA A 354 18.83 16.34 -9.90
N ASP A 355 19.07 15.14 -9.36
CA ASP A 355 19.99 14.19 -10.00
C ASP A 355 19.58 14.09 -11.46
N SER A 356 20.55 14.15 -12.38
CA SER A 356 20.27 13.93 -13.79
C SER A 356 19.48 12.63 -13.90
N PRO A 357 18.27 12.65 -14.49
CA PRO A 357 17.38 11.50 -14.42
C PRO A 357 18.15 10.30 -14.93
N ARG A 358 18.40 9.31 -14.04
CA ARG A 358 19.12 8.08 -14.43
C ARG A 358 18.50 7.60 -15.73
N PRO A 359 19.29 7.38 -16.79
CA PRO A 359 18.76 6.98 -18.09
C PRO A 359 17.88 5.77 -17.86
N ARG A 360 16.58 5.98 -18.02
CA ARG A 360 15.63 4.88 -17.87
C ARG A 360 15.84 3.97 -19.06
N PRO A 361 15.86 2.65 -18.85
CA PRO A 361 15.77 1.75 -19.99
C PRO A 361 14.53 2.16 -20.80
N PRO A 362 14.64 2.23 -22.14
CA PRO A 362 13.49 2.53 -22.98
C PRO A 362 12.33 1.61 -22.60
N ALA A 363 11.11 2.14 -22.69
CA ALA A 363 9.93 1.31 -22.44
C ALA A 363 9.97 0.13 -23.42
N ASP A 364 10.07 -1.08 -22.88
CA ASP A 364 10.03 -2.31 -23.65
C ASP A 364 8.77 -2.32 -24.54
N ALA A 365 8.90 -2.89 -25.75
CA ALA A 365 7.84 -2.99 -26.74
C ALA A 365 6.54 -3.47 -26.12
N ARG A 366 6.61 -4.47 -25.23
CA ARG A 366 5.45 -4.99 -24.52
C ARG A 366 4.68 -3.91 -23.73
N ARG A 367 5.40 -3.08 -22.96
CA ARG A 367 4.80 -2.01 -22.15
C ARG A 367 4.18 -0.93 -23.03
N LEU A 368 4.80 -0.62 -24.16
CA LEU A 368 4.25 0.34 -25.13
C LEU A 368 2.94 -0.20 -25.72
N LEU A 369 2.89 -1.46 -26.14
CA LEU A 369 1.70 -2.11 -26.68
C LEU A 369 0.56 -2.17 -25.63
N ASP A 370 0.88 -2.52 -24.38
CA ASP A 370 -0.09 -2.53 -23.27
C ASP A 370 -0.61 -1.11 -22.96
N ALA A 371 0.16 -0.06 -23.24
CA ALA A 371 -0.27 1.33 -23.14
C ALA A 371 -1.18 1.81 -24.30
N GLY A 372 -1.25 1.04 -25.38
CA GLY A 372 -2.04 1.34 -26.58
C GLY A 372 -1.21 1.87 -27.77
N ALA A 373 0.11 1.68 -27.76
CA ALA A 373 0.94 1.88 -28.94
C ALA A 373 0.59 0.87 -30.04
N VAL A 374 0.88 1.23 -31.29
CA VAL A 374 0.83 0.31 -32.43
C VAL A 374 2.22 0.29 -33.04
N LEU A 375 2.93 -0.82 -32.89
CA LEU A 375 4.29 -0.93 -33.42
C LEU A 375 4.25 -1.50 -34.85
N ALA A 376 5.26 -1.18 -35.66
CA ALA A 376 5.41 -1.76 -36.98
C ALA A 376 5.89 -3.23 -36.90
N GLY A 377 5.66 -3.98 -37.98
CA GLY A 377 6.10 -5.37 -38.13
C GLY A 377 5.17 -6.42 -37.52
N GLU A 378 5.62 -7.67 -37.58
CA GLU A 378 4.89 -8.85 -37.10
C GLU A 378 4.98 -9.03 -35.56
N PRO A 379 4.01 -9.73 -34.94
CA PRO A 379 4.05 -10.07 -33.52
C PRO A 379 5.35 -10.79 -33.13
N ALA A 380 6.04 -10.31 -32.09
CA ALA A 380 7.31 -10.92 -31.65
C ALA A 380 7.12 -12.01 -30.57
N GLY A 381 5.92 -12.17 -30.03
CA GLY A 381 5.66 -13.13 -28.95
C GLY A 381 4.18 -13.33 -28.65
N PRO A 382 3.85 -14.27 -27.75
CA PRO A 382 2.48 -14.74 -27.51
C PRO A 382 1.54 -13.68 -26.89
N GLY A 383 2.10 -12.60 -26.35
CA GLY A 383 1.31 -11.48 -25.86
C GLY A 383 0.89 -10.49 -26.96
N GLU A 384 1.46 -10.57 -28.15
CA GLU A 384 1.23 -9.63 -29.25
C GLU A 384 0.34 -10.26 -30.30
N GLU A 385 -0.45 -9.45 -30.98
CA GLU A 385 -1.29 -9.90 -32.09
C GLU A 385 -1.23 -8.93 -33.27
N PRO A 386 -1.41 -9.41 -34.51
CA PRO A 386 -1.39 -8.55 -35.68
C PRO A 386 -2.63 -7.66 -35.68
N LEU A 387 -2.42 -6.37 -35.95
CA LEU A 387 -3.45 -5.37 -36.10
C LEU A 387 -3.64 -5.09 -37.61
N THR A 388 -4.89 -5.12 -38.05
CA THR A 388 -5.26 -4.89 -39.45
C THR A 388 -6.21 -3.70 -39.56
N ALA A 389 -6.19 -3.01 -40.69
CA ALA A 389 -7.20 -2.05 -41.07
C ALA A 389 -8.26 -2.76 -41.92
N ARG A 390 -9.52 -2.70 -41.48
CA ARG A 390 -10.68 -3.20 -42.22
C ARG A 390 -11.53 -2.03 -42.69
N ARG A 391 -11.83 -1.99 -43.98
CA ARG A 391 -12.57 -0.91 -44.65
C ARG A 391 -14.03 -1.31 -44.89
N TYR A 392 -14.94 -0.35 -44.69
CA TYR A 392 -16.36 -0.51 -44.90
C TYR A 392 -16.91 0.63 -45.76
N GLY A 393 -17.51 0.27 -46.89
CA GLY A 393 -18.19 1.18 -47.80
C GLY A 393 -19.59 1.50 -47.30
N SER A 394 -20.08 2.69 -47.68
CA SER A 394 -21.43 3.14 -47.38
C SER A 394 -21.90 4.12 -48.44
N PRO A 395 -23.17 4.09 -48.86
CA PRO A 395 -23.78 5.13 -49.70
C PRO A 395 -23.78 6.53 -49.06
N LEU A 396 -23.45 6.64 -47.77
CA LEU A 396 -23.34 7.91 -47.04
C LEU A 396 -21.99 8.62 -47.25
N LEU A 397 -20.99 7.91 -47.81
CA LEU A 397 -19.64 8.42 -48.03
C LEU A 397 -19.46 8.91 -49.47
N GLU A 398 -18.47 9.79 -49.68
CA GLU A 398 -18.07 10.21 -51.03
C GLU A 398 -17.18 9.15 -51.70
N ASP A 399 -17.07 9.23 -53.03
CA ASP A 399 -16.21 8.33 -53.81
C ASP A 399 -14.76 8.39 -53.28
N GLY A 400 -14.23 7.23 -52.88
CA GLY A 400 -12.88 7.09 -52.32
C GLY A 400 -12.77 7.21 -50.80
N GLU A 401 -13.86 7.56 -50.09
CA GLU A 401 -13.90 7.53 -48.63
C GLU A 401 -14.39 6.18 -48.09
N TRP A 402 -13.90 5.82 -46.90
CA TRP A 402 -14.20 4.54 -46.25
C TRP A 402 -14.33 4.72 -44.74
N PHE A 403 -15.21 3.97 -44.09
CA PHE A 403 -15.04 3.75 -42.66
C PHE A 403 -13.91 2.75 -42.44
N VAL A 404 -12.88 3.12 -41.68
CA VAL A 404 -11.68 2.29 -41.47
C VAL A 404 -11.55 1.95 -40.00
N ARG A 405 -11.70 0.66 -39.67
CA ARG A 405 -11.51 0.15 -38.31
C ARG A 405 -10.16 -0.54 -38.17
N PRO A 406 -9.30 -0.11 -37.24
CA PRO A 406 -8.21 -0.94 -36.73
C PRO A 406 -8.78 -2.09 -35.91
N VAL A 407 -8.58 -3.33 -36.36
CA VAL A 407 -9.14 -4.55 -35.78
C VAL A 407 -8.03 -5.57 -35.59
N ALA A 408 -8.03 -6.28 -34.45
CA ALA A 408 -7.15 -7.44 -34.29
C ALA A 408 -7.49 -8.49 -35.34
N ALA A 409 -6.50 -9.14 -35.97
CA ALA A 409 -6.78 -10.05 -37.10
C ALA A 409 -7.85 -11.13 -36.78
N ARG A 410 -7.84 -11.67 -35.55
CA ARG A 410 -8.83 -12.66 -35.07
C ARG A 410 -10.27 -12.14 -34.94
N ALA A 411 -10.48 -10.82 -34.97
CA ALA A 411 -11.77 -10.17 -34.78
C ALA A 411 -12.42 -9.69 -36.09
N VAL A 412 -11.73 -9.81 -37.23
CA VAL A 412 -12.21 -9.28 -38.52
C VAL A 412 -13.56 -9.87 -38.92
N ALA A 413 -13.73 -11.19 -38.83
CA ALA A 413 -14.99 -11.85 -39.21
C ALA A 413 -16.19 -11.38 -38.37
N ALA A 414 -15.98 -11.18 -37.06
CA ALA A 414 -17.02 -10.69 -36.16
C ALA A 414 -17.39 -9.23 -36.47
N GLN A 415 -16.40 -8.39 -36.76
CA GLN A 415 -16.63 -6.99 -37.16
C GLN A 415 -17.36 -6.90 -38.49
N ASP A 416 -17.02 -7.75 -39.46
CA ASP A 416 -17.73 -7.82 -40.74
C ASP A 416 -19.20 -8.27 -40.56
N ALA A 417 -19.50 -9.16 -39.61
CA ALA A 417 -20.88 -9.54 -39.30
C ALA A 417 -21.70 -8.37 -38.71
N VAL A 418 -21.09 -7.58 -37.83
CA VAL A 418 -21.71 -6.35 -37.28
C VAL A 418 -21.92 -5.33 -38.38
N ALA A 419 -20.90 -5.06 -39.22
CA ALA A 419 -20.98 -4.10 -40.31
C ALA A 419 -22.08 -4.44 -41.32
N ARG A 420 -22.20 -5.71 -41.74
CA ARG A 420 -23.28 -6.16 -42.65
C ARG A 420 -24.67 -5.96 -42.04
N THR A 421 -24.81 -6.17 -40.73
CA THR A 421 -26.08 -5.96 -40.02
C THR A 421 -26.51 -4.49 -40.02
N LEU A 422 -25.53 -3.58 -40.10
CA LEU A 422 -25.71 -2.13 -40.18
C LEU A 422 -25.83 -1.59 -41.61
N GLY A 423 -25.86 -2.47 -42.63
CA GLY A 423 -25.91 -2.07 -44.03
C GLY A 423 -24.60 -1.51 -44.58
N LEU A 424 -23.47 -1.76 -43.91
CA LEU A 424 -22.13 -1.41 -44.39
C LEU A 424 -21.53 -2.56 -45.19
N GLU A 425 -20.79 -2.23 -46.25
CA GLU A 425 -20.21 -3.21 -47.17
C GLU A 425 -18.71 -3.39 -46.89
N PRO A 426 -18.26 -4.56 -46.39
CA PRO A 426 -16.83 -4.80 -46.20
C PRO A 426 -16.09 -4.81 -47.54
N ASP A 427 -14.95 -4.14 -47.61
CA ASP A 427 -14.11 -4.10 -48.81
C ASP A 427 -13.71 -5.51 -49.28
N ALA A 428 -13.78 -5.75 -50.59
CA ALA A 428 -13.38 -7.00 -51.23
C ALA A 428 -11.86 -7.24 -51.11
N GLY A 429 -11.05 -6.18 -50.99
CA GLY A 429 -9.59 -6.23 -50.85
C GLY A 429 -9.05 -6.86 -49.55
N GLY A 430 -9.92 -7.29 -48.64
CA GLY A 430 -9.52 -7.95 -47.38
C GLY A 430 -9.06 -6.99 -46.28
N ALA A 431 -8.48 -7.54 -45.22
CA ALA A 431 -7.93 -6.76 -44.10
C ALA A 431 -6.44 -6.47 -44.34
N THR A 432 -6.02 -5.21 -44.25
CA THR A 432 -4.62 -4.82 -44.54
C THR A 432 -3.79 -4.75 -43.25
N PRO A 433 -2.62 -5.39 -43.14
CA PRO A 433 -1.76 -5.25 -41.97
C PRO A 433 -1.31 -3.80 -41.74
N ILE A 434 -1.42 -3.32 -40.50
CA ILE A 434 -1.01 -1.95 -40.12
C ILE A 434 -0.01 -1.94 -38.96
N GLY A 435 0.33 -3.10 -38.43
CA GLY A 435 1.30 -3.29 -37.36
C GLY A 435 0.86 -4.37 -36.38
N ARG A 436 1.34 -4.26 -35.14
CA ARG A 436 1.05 -5.18 -34.04
C ARG A 436 0.60 -4.43 -32.80
N THR A 437 -0.24 -5.11 -32.02
CA THR A 437 -0.84 -4.60 -30.77
C THR A 437 -0.71 -5.63 -29.65
N SER A 438 -0.98 -5.22 -28.41
CA SER A 438 -1.14 -6.15 -27.28
C SER A 438 -2.41 -7.00 -27.47
N VAL A 439 -2.35 -8.28 -27.17
CA VAL A 439 -3.52 -9.14 -27.02
C VAL A 439 -4.42 -8.57 -25.93
N ARG A 440 -5.63 -8.12 -26.30
CA ARG A 440 -6.64 -7.60 -25.37
C ARG A 440 -7.93 -8.40 -25.42
N PRO A 441 -8.74 -8.40 -24.35
CA PRO A 441 -10.11 -8.89 -24.44
C PRO A 441 -10.86 -8.14 -25.53
N LEU A 442 -11.45 -8.86 -26.48
CA LEU A 442 -12.31 -8.30 -27.52
C LEU A 442 -13.54 -7.66 -26.88
N ASP A 443 -14.13 -6.63 -27.49
CA ASP A 443 -15.36 -6.00 -26.98
C ASP A 443 -16.57 -6.96 -27.02
N PHE A 444 -17.66 -6.57 -26.36
CA PHE A 444 -18.86 -7.40 -26.26
C PHE A 444 -19.40 -7.89 -27.61
N LEU A 445 -19.57 -6.99 -28.59
CA LEU A 445 -20.13 -7.37 -29.90
C LEU A 445 -19.18 -8.30 -30.64
N THR A 446 -17.88 -7.98 -30.63
CA THR A 446 -16.87 -8.80 -31.29
C THR A 446 -16.83 -10.21 -30.72
N ARG A 447 -16.89 -10.37 -29.38
CA ARG A 447 -16.93 -11.70 -28.75
C ARG A 447 -18.18 -12.48 -29.13
N VAL A 448 -19.35 -11.84 -29.02
CA VAL A 448 -20.64 -12.51 -29.31
C VAL A 448 -20.75 -12.86 -30.79
N CYS A 449 -20.44 -11.93 -31.69
CA CYS A 449 -20.56 -12.15 -33.14
C CYS A 449 -19.46 -13.07 -33.67
N GLY A 450 -18.33 -13.23 -32.97
CA GLY A 450 -17.33 -14.24 -33.29
C GLY A 450 -17.84 -15.67 -33.07
N LEU A 451 -18.67 -15.89 -32.04
CA LEU A 451 -19.28 -17.19 -31.74
C LEU A 451 -20.63 -17.39 -32.45
N HIS A 452 -21.41 -16.32 -32.56
CA HIS A 452 -22.78 -16.31 -33.07
C HIS A 452 -22.97 -15.20 -34.12
N PRO A 453 -22.34 -15.29 -35.30
CA PRO A 453 -22.41 -14.22 -36.31
C PRO A 453 -23.84 -13.94 -36.79
N GLY A 454 -24.71 -14.95 -36.80
CA GLY A 454 -26.12 -14.81 -37.17
C GLY A 454 -26.99 -14.06 -36.15
N LEU A 455 -26.47 -13.77 -34.95
CA LEU A 455 -27.19 -13.08 -33.87
C LEU A 455 -26.72 -11.64 -33.66
N ALA A 456 -25.99 -11.06 -34.61
CA ALA A 456 -25.43 -9.71 -34.49
C ALA A 456 -26.48 -8.64 -34.16
N ARG A 457 -27.67 -8.70 -34.79
CA ARG A 457 -28.77 -7.77 -34.52
C ARG A 457 -29.28 -7.87 -33.08
N GLN A 458 -29.44 -9.09 -32.57
CA GLN A 458 -29.88 -9.36 -31.21
C GLN A 458 -28.81 -8.95 -30.19
N ALA A 459 -27.53 -9.18 -30.50
CA ALA A 459 -26.42 -8.71 -29.68
C ALA A 459 -26.39 -7.17 -29.58
N MET A 460 -26.58 -6.47 -30.70
CA MET A 460 -26.66 -5.01 -30.72
C MET A 460 -27.80 -4.45 -29.87
N ALA A 461 -28.96 -5.11 -29.84
CA ALA A 461 -30.08 -4.70 -28.99
C ALA A 461 -29.75 -4.72 -27.48
N LEU A 462 -28.71 -5.46 -27.06
CA LEU A 462 -28.24 -5.52 -25.67
C LEU A 462 -27.31 -4.34 -25.30
N LEU A 463 -26.83 -3.54 -26.26
CA LEU A 463 -25.96 -2.39 -25.97
C LEU A 463 -26.66 -1.31 -25.17
N ALA A 464 -27.93 -1.00 -25.48
CA ALA A 464 -28.70 0.03 -24.78
C ALA A 464 -28.80 -0.22 -23.25
N PRO A 465 -29.22 -1.41 -22.77
CA PRO A 465 -29.22 -1.69 -21.34
C PRO A 465 -27.80 -1.77 -20.74
N LEU A 466 -26.77 -2.21 -21.49
CA LEU A 466 -25.38 -2.21 -21.04
C LEU A 466 -24.83 -0.79 -20.85
N ARG A 467 -25.07 0.12 -21.81
CA ARG A 467 -24.70 1.55 -21.70
C ARG A 467 -25.44 2.25 -20.55
N THR A 468 -26.72 1.92 -20.36
CA THR A 468 -27.51 2.39 -19.21
C THR A 468 -26.92 1.90 -17.89
N CYS A 469 -26.50 0.62 -17.84
CA CYS A 469 -25.79 0.05 -16.70
C CYS A 469 -24.49 0.81 -16.44
N ALA A 470 -23.67 1.06 -17.46
CA ALA A 470 -22.39 1.78 -17.32
C ALA A 470 -22.58 3.19 -16.77
N THR A 471 -23.56 3.93 -17.29
CA THR A 471 -23.87 5.28 -16.81
C THR A 471 -24.34 5.26 -15.36
N THR A 472 -25.28 4.37 -15.04
CA THR A 472 -25.86 4.26 -13.69
C THR A 472 -24.82 3.75 -12.68
N ALA A 473 -23.93 2.84 -13.08
CA ALA A 473 -22.96 2.22 -12.19
C ALA A 473 -21.93 3.22 -11.64
N ARG A 474 -21.65 4.31 -12.36
CA ARG A 474 -20.75 5.39 -11.89
C ARG A 474 -21.21 6.03 -10.58
N THR A 475 -22.51 5.97 -10.27
CA THR A 475 -23.08 6.57 -9.06
C THR A 475 -23.84 5.57 -8.18
N LYS A 476 -24.50 4.58 -8.78
CA LYS A 476 -25.39 3.63 -8.11
C LYS A 476 -25.17 2.20 -8.66
N PRO A 477 -24.01 1.56 -8.38
CA PRO A 477 -23.65 0.26 -8.95
C PRO A 477 -24.65 -0.86 -8.59
N GLY A 478 -25.20 -0.88 -7.38
CA GLY A 478 -26.22 -1.86 -6.98
C GLY A 478 -27.52 -1.73 -7.77
N ARG A 479 -27.99 -0.49 -8.01
CA ARG A 479 -29.18 -0.24 -8.84
C ARG A 479 -28.93 -0.66 -10.30
N ALA A 480 -27.76 -0.32 -10.83
CA ALA A 480 -27.36 -0.67 -12.19
C ALA A 480 -27.38 -2.19 -12.40
N ALA A 481 -26.76 -2.96 -11.50
CA ALA A 481 -26.73 -4.41 -11.57
C ALA A 481 -28.13 -5.03 -11.53
N THR A 482 -28.99 -4.58 -10.61
CA THR A 482 -30.37 -5.09 -10.48
C THR A 482 -31.22 -4.80 -11.72
N GLN A 483 -31.17 -3.57 -12.24
CA GLN A 483 -31.91 -3.19 -13.44
C GLN A 483 -31.42 -3.95 -14.67
N LEU A 484 -30.11 -4.10 -14.83
CA LEU A 484 -29.54 -4.86 -15.94
C LEU A 484 -30.03 -6.32 -15.93
N ARG A 485 -29.99 -7.01 -14.78
CA ARG A 485 -30.46 -8.39 -14.65
C ARG A 485 -31.92 -8.56 -15.06
N ALA A 486 -32.79 -7.65 -14.60
CA ALA A 486 -34.21 -7.69 -14.93
C ALA A 486 -34.47 -7.50 -16.44
N ASN A 487 -33.69 -6.64 -17.10
CA ASN A 487 -33.81 -6.39 -18.53
C ASN A 487 -33.27 -7.56 -19.36
N LEU A 488 -32.10 -8.10 -19.00
CA LEU A 488 -31.46 -9.17 -19.77
C LEU A 488 -32.33 -10.43 -19.85
N VAL A 489 -32.98 -10.84 -18.76
CA VAL A 489 -33.88 -12.01 -18.76
C VAL A 489 -34.98 -11.90 -19.83
N LYS A 490 -35.51 -10.70 -20.05
CA LYS A 490 -36.56 -10.47 -21.06
C LYS A 490 -35.98 -10.42 -22.48
N LEU A 491 -34.88 -9.69 -22.66
CA LEU A 491 -34.27 -9.44 -23.97
C LEU A 491 -33.61 -10.68 -24.58
N THR A 492 -33.12 -11.60 -23.74
CA THR A 492 -32.49 -12.85 -24.20
C THR A 492 -33.46 -14.04 -24.16
N ALA A 493 -34.76 -13.84 -23.95
CA ALA A 493 -35.71 -14.95 -23.82
C ALA A 493 -35.80 -15.81 -25.10
N ALA A 494 -35.74 -15.19 -26.27
CA ALA A 494 -35.73 -15.89 -27.56
C ALA A 494 -34.36 -16.45 -27.95
N HIS A 495 -33.29 -15.97 -27.33
CA HIS A 495 -31.89 -16.31 -27.61
C HIS A 495 -31.11 -16.45 -26.30
N PRO A 496 -31.39 -17.50 -25.50
CA PRO A 496 -30.80 -17.69 -24.17
C PRO A 496 -29.27 -17.81 -24.20
N GLU A 497 -28.68 -18.19 -25.33
CA GLU A 497 -27.23 -18.23 -25.60
C GLU A 497 -26.53 -16.87 -25.42
N LEU A 498 -27.25 -15.74 -25.56
CA LEU A 498 -26.68 -14.40 -25.37
C LEU A 498 -26.54 -13.99 -23.89
N LEU A 499 -27.29 -14.65 -23.00
CA LEU A 499 -27.41 -14.25 -21.59
C LEU A 499 -26.08 -14.32 -20.82
N PRO A 500 -25.26 -15.39 -20.90
CA PRO A 500 -23.98 -15.45 -20.19
C PRO A 500 -23.05 -14.30 -20.59
N HIS A 501 -22.94 -14.03 -21.90
CA HIS A 501 -22.06 -12.98 -22.42
C HIS A 501 -22.49 -11.58 -21.98
N ALA A 502 -23.80 -11.31 -21.95
CA ALA A 502 -24.34 -10.02 -21.51
C ALA A 502 -24.19 -9.81 -19.99
N LEU A 503 -24.34 -10.88 -19.20
CA LEU A 503 -24.10 -10.83 -17.76
C LEU A 503 -22.62 -10.64 -17.42
N ASP A 504 -21.71 -11.31 -18.13
CA ASP A 504 -20.27 -11.08 -17.98
C ASP A 504 -19.92 -9.63 -18.33
N GLU A 505 -20.45 -9.08 -19.43
CA GLU A 505 -20.22 -7.67 -19.77
C GLU A 505 -20.77 -6.72 -18.70
N GLY A 506 -21.97 -6.99 -18.18
CA GLY A 506 -22.51 -6.28 -17.03
C GLY A 506 -21.59 -6.33 -15.80
N ALA A 507 -21.02 -7.50 -15.51
CA ALA A 507 -20.09 -7.68 -14.40
C ALA A 507 -18.81 -6.87 -14.60
N ARG A 508 -18.25 -6.83 -15.83
CA ARG A 508 -17.10 -5.96 -16.17
C ARG A 508 -17.40 -4.49 -15.93
N ILE A 509 -18.55 -4.03 -16.42
CA ILE A 509 -19.02 -2.64 -16.27
C ILE A 509 -19.12 -2.26 -14.77
N VAL A 510 -19.76 -3.09 -13.95
CA VAL A 510 -19.95 -2.82 -12.52
C VAL A 510 -18.64 -2.94 -11.73
N ALA A 511 -17.75 -3.86 -12.11
CA ALA A 511 -16.42 -3.98 -11.52
C ALA A 511 -15.55 -2.76 -11.86
N ALA A 512 -15.58 -2.27 -13.10
CA ALA A 512 -14.86 -1.07 -13.53
C ALA A 512 -15.36 0.21 -12.82
N ALA A 513 -16.64 0.24 -12.45
CA ALA A 513 -17.18 1.30 -11.59
C ALA A 513 -16.63 1.26 -10.15
N GLY A 514 -15.93 0.19 -9.74
CA GLY A 514 -15.30 0.03 -8.43
C GLY A 514 -16.11 -0.80 -7.43
N SER A 515 -17.13 -1.53 -7.90
CA SER A 515 -18.06 -2.25 -7.03
C SER A 515 -18.06 -3.76 -7.29
N VAL A 516 -16.94 -4.42 -6.96
CA VAL A 516 -16.74 -5.88 -7.08
C VAL A 516 -17.87 -6.68 -6.43
N ALA A 517 -18.33 -6.28 -5.24
CA ALA A 517 -19.43 -6.93 -4.52
C ALA A 517 -20.72 -7.02 -5.36
N MET A 518 -21.03 -5.99 -6.16
CA MET A 518 -22.22 -5.96 -7.03
C MET A 518 -21.98 -6.61 -8.39
N ALA A 519 -20.73 -6.77 -8.81
CA ALA A 519 -20.37 -7.52 -10.01
C ALA A 519 -20.46 -9.05 -9.79
N ARG A 520 -20.17 -9.55 -8.58
CA ARG A 520 -20.22 -10.98 -8.23
C ARG A 520 -21.55 -11.66 -8.58
N PRO A 521 -22.73 -11.12 -8.22
CA PRO A 521 -24.01 -11.74 -8.59
C PRO A 521 -24.23 -11.88 -10.10
N LEU A 522 -23.76 -10.90 -10.90
CA LEU A 522 -23.84 -10.96 -12.36
C LEU A 522 -22.97 -12.10 -12.90
N TYR A 523 -21.71 -12.19 -12.42
CA TYR A 523 -20.79 -13.26 -12.77
C TYR A 523 -21.34 -14.64 -12.40
N THR A 524 -21.82 -14.83 -11.16
CA THR A 524 -22.40 -16.11 -10.72
C THR A 524 -23.61 -16.50 -11.56
N GLN A 525 -24.46 -15.53 -11.93
CA GLN A 525 -25.60 -15.79 -12.80
C GLN A 525 -25.17 -16.16 -14.23
N ALA A 526 -24.09 -15.56 -14.75
CA ALA A 526 -23.52 -15.91 -16.05
C ALA A 526 -23.02 -17.37 -16.05
N ARG A 527 -22.29 -17.78 -15.01
CA ARG A 527 -21.83 -19.17 -14.85
C ARG A 527 -22.99 -20.15 -14.75
N ALA A 528 -24.03 -19.81 -13.98
CA ALA A 528 -25.24 -20.62 -13.88
C ALA A 528 -26.00 -20.73 -15.22
N ALA A 529 -26.07 -19.65 -16.00
CA ALA A 529 -26.67 -19.66 -17.33
C ALA A 529 -25.87 -20.53 -18.31
N GLN A 530 -24.53 -20.41 -18.33
CA GLN A 530 -23.68 -21.25 -19.18
C GLN A 530 -23.81 -22.74 -18.81
N LYS A 531 -23.83 -23.06 -17.51
CA LYS A 531 -24.02 -24.45 -17.03
C LYS A 531 -25.35 -25.07 -17.49
N ARG A 532 -26.42 -24.26 -17.61
CA ARG A 532 -27.73 -24.73 -18.13
C ARG A 532 -27.73 -24.97 -19.63
N LEU A 533 -26.97 -24.16 -20.39
CA LEU A 533 -26.86 -24.30 -21.85
C LEU A 533 -26.02 -25.52 -22.24
N GLY A 534 -25.07 -25.94 -21.40
CA GLY A 534 -24.12 -27.01 -21.72
C GLY A 534 -23.03 -26.55 -22.69
N GLY A 535 -22.20 -27.49 -23.17
CA GLY A 535 -21.15 -27.20 -24.16
C GLY A 535 -20.11 -26.16 -23.69
N ILE A 536 -19.60 -26.31 -22.45
CA ILE A 536 -18.64 -25.37 -21.87
C ILE A 536 -17.29 -25.52 -22.59
N ASP A 537 -16.84 -24.43 -23.22
CA ASP A 537 -15.46 -24.27 -23.66
C ASP A 537 -14.58 -23.92 -22.46
N GLU A 538 -13.79 -24.88 -21.98
CA GLU A 538 -12.87 -24.71 -20.86
C GLU A 538 -11.82 -23.63 -21.10
N SER A 539 -11.37 -23.49 -22.34
CA SER A 539 -10.38 -22.48 -22.71
C SER A 539 -10.97 -21.08 -22.54
N ALA A 540 -12.16 -20.85 -23.09
CA ALA A 540 -12.88 -19.58 -22.94
C ALA A 540 -13.26 -19.30 -21.48
N LEU A 541 -13.65 -20.33 -20.73
CA LEU A 541 -13.98 -20.21 -19.31
C LEU A 541 -12.76 -19.85 -18.48
N ARG A 542 -11.60 -20.47 -18.71
CA ARG A 542 -10.33 -20.15 -18.04
C ARG A 542 -9.90 -18.70 -18.27
N GLU A 543 -10.02 -18.20 -19.50
CA GLU A 543 -9.73 -16.80 -19.82
C GLU A 543 -10.67 -15.85 -19.07
N THR A 544 -11.94 -16.24 -18.93
CA THR A 544 -12.96 -15.48 -18.20
C THR A 544 -12.70 -15.49 -16.69
N VAL A 545 -12.40 -16.65 -16.10
CA VAL A 545 -12.14 -16.79 -14.66
C VAL A 545 -10.89 -16.01 -14.25
N SER A 546 -9.80 -16.11 -15.02
CA SER A 546 -8.57 -15.36 -14.74
C SER A 546 -8.74 -13.84 -14.91
N GLU A 547 -9.54 -13.39 -15.90
CA GLU A 547 -9.93 -11.97 -16.03
C GLU A 547 -10.69 -11.48 -14.79
N PHE A 548 -11.78 -12.17 -14.41
CA PHE A 548 -12.59 -11.78 -13.26
C PHE A 548 -11.86 -11.96 -11.92
N GLY A 549 -10.87 -12.84 -11.88
CA GLY A 549 -9.94 -12.98 -10.77
C GLY A 549 -9.08 -11.73 -10.55
N VAL A 550 -8.52 -11.20 -11.63
CA VAL A 550 -7.72 -9.97 -11.63
C VAL A 550 -8.56 -8.71 -11.36
N LEU A 551 -9.83 -8.72 -11.75
CA LEU A 551 -10.83 -7.71 -11.35
C LEU A 551 -11.28 -7.87 -9.89
N GLY A 552 -10.90 -8.96 -9.22
CA GLY A 552 -11.23 -9.26 -7.83
C GLY A 552 -12.65 -9.82 -7.61
N VAL A 553 -13.40 -10.05 -8.68
CA VAL A 553 -14.76 -10.62 -8.68
C VAL A 553 -14.71 -12.09 -8.27
N VAL A 554 -13.80 -12.87 -8.83
CA VAL A 554 -13.54 -14.25 -8.38
C VAL A 554 -12.73 -14.21 -7.09
N ASP A 555 -13.35 -14.61 -5.99
CA ASP A 555 -12.71 -14.81 -4.69
C ASP A 555 -12.33 -16.29 -4.48
N ALA A 556 -11.77 -16.62 -3.32
CA ALA A 556 -11.39 -17.99 -3.00
C ALA A 556 -12.56 -18.98 -3.05
N LYS A 557 -13.79 -18.54 -2.74
CA LYS A 557 -14.98 -19.38 -2.79
C LYS A 557 -15.38 -19.70 -4.23
N LEU A 558 -15.44 -18.68 -5.09
CA LEU A 558 -15.77 -18.87 -6.51
C LEU A 558 -14.67 -19.64 -7.26
N LEU A 559 -13.41 -19.45 -6.87
CA LEU A 559 -12.29 -20.24 -7.38
C LEU A 559 -12.42 -21.72 -6.97
N GLY A 560 -12.78 -22.00 -5.70
CA GLY A 560 -13.08 -23.35 -5.24
C GLY A 560 -14.23 -23.99 -6.02
N GLN A 561 -15.33 -23.25 -6.20
CA GLN A 561 -16.47 -23.73 -6.99
C GLN A 561 -16.10 -24.02 -8.45
N HIS A 562 -15.25 -23.20 -9.07
CA HIS A 562 -14.75 -23.47 -10.42
C HIS A 562 -13.93 -24.76 -10.50
N ARG A 563 -13.09 -25.03 -9.47
CA ARG A 563 -12.34 -26.28 -9.36
C ARG A 563 -13.27 -27.48 -9.22
N ASP A 564 -14.26 -27.40 -8.33
CA ASP A 564 -15.24 -28.47 -8.13
C ASP A 564 -16.04 -28.74 -9.41
N ASP A 565 -16.43 -27.67 -10.12
CA ASP A 565 -17.15 -27.80 -11.38
C ASP A 565 -16.26 -28.46 -12.46
N ILE A 566 -14.95 -28.16 -12.53
CA ILE A 566 -14.01 -28.82 -13.48
C ILE A 566 -13.87 -30.30 -13.12
N ALA A 567 -13.66 -30.62 -11.83
CA ALA A 567 -13.52 -31.99 -11.36
C ALA A 567 -14.79 -32.83 -11.61
N ALA A 568 -15.97 -32.21 -11.62
CA ALA A 568 -17.23 -32.89 -11.92
C ALA A 568 -17.39 -33.30 -13.40
N ARG A 569 -16.59 -32.75 -14.32
CA ARG A 569 -16.74 -32.94 -15.78
C ARG A 569 -15.48 -33.41 -16.51
N SER A 570 -14.37 -33.59 -15.79
CA SER A 570 -13.09 -34.03 -16.34
C SER A 570 -12.39 -34.99 -15.39
N SER A 571 -11.39 -35.74 -15.89
CA SER A 571 -10.57 -36.60 -15.05
C SER A 571 -9.71 -35.79 -14.07
N ALA A 572 -9.22 -36.41 -12.99
CA ALA A 572 -8.38 -35.72 -12.01
C ALA A 572 -7.10 -35.11 -12.63
N GLY A 573 -6.53 -35.76 -13.65
CA GLY A 573 -5.36 -35.26 -14.38
C GLY A 573 -5.69 -34.04 -15.26
N GLU A 574 -6.77 -34.11 -16.04
CA GLU A 574 -7.25 -32.98 -16.85
C GLU A 574 -7.66 -31.78 -15.98
N ALA A 575 -8.33 -32.03 -14.86
CA ALA A 575 -8.73 -30.99 -13.92
C ALA A 575 -7.51 -30.27 -13.31
N HIS A 576 -6.47 -31.02 -12.95
CA HIS A 576 -5.23 -30.45 -12.44
C HIS A 576 -4.51 -29.61 -13.51
N GLU A 577 -4.44 -30.10 -14.74
CA GLU A 577 -3.81 -29.39 -15.84
C GLU A 577 -4.56 -28.10 -16.22
N GLU A 578 -5.90 -28.11 -16.25
CA GLU A 578 -6.68 -26.89 -16.46
C GLU A 578 -6.52 -25.90 -15.31
N HIS A 579 -6.44 -26.39 -14.07
CA HIS A 579 -6.13 -25.53 -12.92
C HIS A 579 -4.72 -24.91 -13.04
N ARG A 580 -3.73 -25.68 -13.47
CA ARG A 580 -2.36 -25.20 -13.72
C ARG A 580 -2.32 -24.09 -14.77
N ARG A 581 -3.02 -24.27 -15.90
CA ARG A 581 -3.16 -23.25 -16.94
C ARG A 581 -3.88 -22.00 -16.44
N LEU A 582 -4.92 -22.16 -15.61
CA LEU A 582 -5.64 -21.04 -15.00
C LEU A 582 -4.70 -20.20 -14.12
N VAL A 583 -3.91 -20.86 -13.26
CA VAL A 583 -2.95 -20.18 -12.39
C VAL A 583 -1.94 -19.40 -13.22
N LEU A 584 -1.35 -20.00 -14.26
CA LEU A 584 -0.41 -19.31 -15.14
C LEU A 584 -1.05 -18.08 -15.83
N ALA A 585 -2.24 -18.25 -16.41
CA ALA A 585 -2.95 -17.18 -17.10
C ALA A 585 -3.31 -16.02 -16.15
N TRP A 586 -3.68 -16.32 -14.91
CA TRP A 586 -3.93 -15.33 -13.88
C TRP A 586 -2.64 -14.63 -13.45
N CYS A 587 -1.58 -15.38 -13.15
CA CYS A 587 -0.27 -14.85 -12.77
C CYS A 587 0.28 -13.87 -13.82
N ARG A 588 0.21 -14.24 -15.11
CA ARG A 588 0.65 -13.37 -16.22
C ARG A 588 -0.16 -12.08 -16.28
N ARG A 589 -1.50 -12.16 -16.25
CA ARG A 589 -2.38 -10.99 -16.26
C ARG A 589 -2.12 -10.06 -15.07
N GLN A 590 -1.96 -10.65 -13.88
CA GLN A 590 -1.73 -9.93 -12.63
C GLN A 590 -0.38 -9.20 -12.66
N SER A 591 0.67 -9.84 -13.18
CA SER A 591 2.02 -9.29 -13.26
C SER A 591 2.14 -8.14 -14.27
N GLY A 592 1.26 -8.11 -15.28
CA GLY A 592 1.19 -7.03 -16.26
C GLY A 592 0.46 -5.77 -15.78
N LEU A 593 -0.11 -5.76 -14.57
CA LEU A 593 -0.93 -4.65 -14.09
C LEU A 593 -0.18 -3.73 -13.13
N PRO A 594 -0.17 -2.41 -13.40
CA PRO A 594 0.43 -1.45 -12.49
C PRO A 594 -0.49 -1.22 -11.29
N GLY A 595 0.05 -1.41 -10.07
CA GLY A 595 -0.62 -1.06 -8.82
C GLY A 595 -1.01 -2.26 -7.96
N ALA A 596 -0.79 -2.10 -6.65
CA ALA A 596 -0.97 -3.16 -5.66
C ALA A 596 -2.36 -3.17 -5.02
N LEU A 597 -3.38 -2.48 -5.54
CA LEU A 597 -4.71 -2.36 -4.89
C LEU A 597 -5.87 -2.61 -5.88
N VAL A 598 -6.87 -3.37 -5.42
CA VAL A 598 -8.20 -3.51 -6.04
C VAL A 598 -9.21 -2.85 -5.12
N GLN A 599 -10.10 -2.05 -5.70
CA GLN A 599 -11.19 -1.43 -4.98
C GLN A 599 -12.31 -2.46 -4.72
N ASP A 600 -12.72 -2.60 -3.47
CA ASP A 600 -13.78 -3.50 -2.99
C ASP A 600 -14.95 -2.69 -2.40
N GLY A 601 -15.64 -1.93 -3.25
CA GLY A 601 -16.70 -1.01 -2.84
C GLY A 601 -16.24 0.45 -2.81
N MET A 602 -17.12 1.37 -2.38
CA MET A 602 -16.86 2.81 -2.54
C MET A 602 -15.69 3.33 -1.68
N THR A 603 -15.40 2.69 -0.54
CA THR A 603 -14.42 3.17 0.45
C THR A 603 -13.31 2.17 0.78
N HIS A 604 -13.42 0.92 0.35
CA HIS A 604 -12.44 -0.11 0.69
C HIS A 604 -11.53 -0.41 -0.51
N THR A 605 -10.23 -0.44 -0.26
CA THR A 605 -9.23 -0.95 -1.19
C THR A 605 -8.53 -2.12 -0.53
N ARG A 606 -8.44 -3.24 -1.23
CA ARG A 606 -7.68 -4.41 -0.79
C ARG A 606 -6.42 -4.54 -1.64
N PRO A 607 -5.30 -5.07 -1.09
CA PRO A 607 -4.16 -5.43 -1.89
C PRO A 607 -4.56 -6.35 -3.05
N ARG A 608 -4.18 -5.98 -4.26
CA ARG A 608 -4.21 -6.85 -5.42
C ARG A 608 -3.07 -7.84 -5.21
N GLY A 609 -3.42 -9.11 -5.03
CA GLY A 609 -2.46 -10.16 -4.74
C GLY A 609 -2.90 -11.47 -5.36
N LEU A 610 -1.92 -12.32 -5.64
CA LEU A 610 -2.18 -13.68 -6.07
C LEU A 610 -2.81 -14.47 -4.91
N PRO A 611 -3.85 -15.27 -5.15
CA PRO A 611 -4.40 -16.16 -4.14
C PRO A 611 -3.31 -17.03 -3.51
N ALA A 612 -3.16 -16.95 -2.18
CA ALA A 612 -2.21 -17.77 -1.44
C ALA A 612 -2.49 -19.28 -1.61
N SER A 613 -3.73 -19.65 -1.97
CA SER A 613 -4.09 -21.04 -2.24
C SER A 613 -3.40 -21.59 -3.49
N PHE A 614 -3.02 -20.79 -4.49
CA PHE A 614 -2.43 -21.30 -5.74
C PHE A 614 -1.18 -22.14 -5.51
N ALA A 615 -0.27 -21.67 -4.65
CA ALA A 615 0.95 -22.42 -4.33
C ALA A 615 0.62 -23.75 -3.63
N VAL A 616 -0.39 -23.75 -2.76
CA VAL A 616 -0.85 -24.93 -2.01
C VAL A 616 -1.57 -25.92 -2.94
N ASP A 617 -2.50 -25.42 -3.76
CA ASP A 617 -3.36 -26.19 -4.63
C ASP A 617 -2.56 -26.95 -5.70
N LEU A 618 -1.53 -26.31 -6.26
CA LEU A 618 -0.62 -26.95 -7.20
C LEU A 618 0.32 -27.95 -6.48
N ALA A 619 0.85 -27.59 -5.31
CA ALA A 619 1.69 -28.50 -4.52
C ALA A 619 0.95 -29.76 -4.04
N GLN A 620 -0.36 -29.67 -3.81
CA GLN A 620 -1.21 -30.79 -3.39
C GLN A 620 -1.75 -31.64 -4.56
N GLY A 621 -1.32 -31.40 -5.80
CA GLY A 621 -1.85 -32.01 -7.03
C GLY A 621 -1.92 -33.54 -7.05
N ALA A 622 -2.41 -34.09 -8.17
CA ALA A 622 -2.96 -35.46 -8.33
C ALA A 622 -2.08 -36.66 -7.90
N GLY A 623 -0.81 -36.46 -7.53
CA GLY A 623 0.11 -37.51 -7.11
C GLY A 623 0.85 -37.29 -5.79
N GLY A 624 0.62 -36.19 -5.05
CA GLY A 624 1.23 -35.95 -3.73
C GLY A 624 2.77 -35.88 -3.67
N GLY A 625 3.46 -35.87 -4.82
CA GLY A 625 4.91 -35.77 -4.95
C GLY A 625 5.41 -34.36 -5.29
N PRO A 626 6.74 -34.16 -5.37
CA PRO A 626 7.34 -32.88 -5.79
C PRO A 626 6.83 -32.43 -7.17
N LEU A 627 6.64 -31.12 -7.36
CA LEU A 627 6.27 -30.57 -8.66
C LEU A 627 7.43 -30.70 -9.66
N PRO A 628 7.19 -31.12 -10.92
CA PRO A 628 8.23 -31.16 -11.92
C PRO A 628 8.68 -29.75 -12.30
N ALA A 629 9.98 -29.56 -12.57
CA ALA A 629 10.57 -28.30 -13.01
C ALA A 629 10.40 -28.06 -14.52
N ASP A 630 9.18 -28.24 -15.05
CA ASP A 630 8.89 -27.87 -16.43
C ASP A 630 8.76 -26.34 -16.60
N ASP A 631 8.71 -25.87 -17.84
CA ASP A 631 8.68 -24.44 -18.17
C ASP A 631 7.48 -23.73 -17.51
N THR A 632 6.34 -24.44 -17.41
CA THR A 632 5.10 -23.89 -16.85
C THR A 632 5.21 -23.69 -15.34
N ASN A 633 5.66 -24.71 -14.60
CA ASN A 633 5.79 -24.61 -13.14
C ASN A 633 6.91 -23.63 -12.75
N THR A 634 8.00 -23.59 -13.50
CA THR A 634 9.10 -22.64 -13.27
C THR A 634 8.61 -21.20 -13.44
N GLU A 635 7.86 -20.92 -14.52
CA GLU A 635 7.27 -19.60 -14.72
C GLU A 635 6.20 -19.26 -13.67
N ILE A 636 5.32 -20.20 -13.31
CA ILE A 636 4.33 -19.98 -12.24
C ILE A 636 5.04 -19.65 -10.93
N PHE A 637 6.10 -20.37 -10.57
CA PHE A 637 6.89 -20.13 -9.37
C PHE A 637 7.45 -18.71 -9.36
N HIS A 638 8.12 -18.31 -10.46
CA HIS A 638 8.69 -16.96 -10.62
C HIS A 638 7.64 -15.86 -10.43
N LEU A 639 6.49 -16.01 -11.08
CA LEU A 639 5.40 -15.04 -11.01
C LEU A 639 4.75 -15.02 -9.62
N LEU A 640 4.59 -16.17 -8.94
CA LEU A 640 4.08 -16.25 -7.57
C LEU A 640 5.05 -15.60 -6.57
N LEU A 641 6.35 -15.82 -6.72
CA LEU A 641 7.38 -15.21 -5.87
C LEU A 641 7.35 -13.68 -5.96
N ARG A 642 7.35 -13.15 -7.19
CA ARG A 642 7.31 -11.69 -7.45
C ARG A 642 5.96 -11.06 -7.11
N GLY A 643 4.87 -11.78 -7.34
CA GLY A 643 3.50 -11.33 -7.09
C GLY A 643 3.01 -11.51 -5.65
N GLY A 644 3.87 -11.96 -4.73
CA GLY A 644 3.55 -12.17 -3.32
C GLY A 644 2.68 -13.40 -3.02
N GLY A 645 2.43 -14.26 -4.00
CA GLY A 645 1.63 -15.48 -3.84
C GLY A 645 2.23 -16.51 -2.87
N LEU A 646 3.54 -16.41 -2.61
CA LEU A 646 4.28 -17.27 -1.66
C LEU A 646 4.48 -16.66 -0.27
N GLU A 647 3.99 -15.44 0.00
CA GLU A 647 4.25 -14.74 1.28
C GLU A 647 3.73 -15.49 2.52
N LYS A 648 2.64 -16.23 2.35
CA LYS A 648 2.00 -17.05 3.39
C LYS A 648 2.26 -18.55 3.23
N ALA A 649 3.19 -18.93 2.35
CA ALA A 649 3.48 -20.33 2.08
C ALA A 649 4.21 -20.97 3.27
N THR A 650 3.71 -22.11 3.74
CA THR A 650 4.33 -22.91 4.81
C THR A 650 5.50 -23.72 4.28
N ALA A 651 6.40 -24.19 5.15
CA ALA A 651 7.59 -24.95 4.72
C ALA A 651 7.30 -26.16 3.80
N PRO A 652 6.25 -26.98 4.01
CA PRO A 652 5.94 -28.08 3.09
C PRO A 652 5.50 -27.63 1.69
N VAL A 653 4.96 -26.41 1.56
CA VAL A 653 4.68 -25.82 0.24
C VAL A 653 6.01 -25.50 -0.44
N TRP A 654 6.93 -24.82 0.25
CA TRP A 654 8.26 -24.54 -0.29
C TRP A 654 9.02 -25.80 -0.69
N GLU A 655 8.91 -26.89 0.08
CA GLU A 655 9.51 -28.18 -0.25
C GLU A 655 8.92 -28.79 -1.54
N ALA A 656 7.60 -28.71 -1.73
CA ALA A 656 6.95 -29.19 -2.95
C ALA A 656 7.38 -28.43 -4.21
N TRP A 657 7.76 -27.15 -4.05
CA TRP A 657 8.24 -26.27 -5.11
C TRP A 657 9.78 -26.28 -5.29
N ALA A 658 10.50 -27.19 -4.63
CA ALA A 658 11.97 -27.21 -4.63
C ALA A 658 12.58 -27.33 -6.05
N ALA A 659 12.07 -28.23 -6.89
CA ALA A 659 12.62 -28.42 -8.23
C ALA A 659 12.37 -27.20 -9.16
N PRO A 660 11.16 -26.60 -9.23
CA PRO A 660 10.95 -25.33 -9.93
C PRO A 660 11.84 -24.19 -9.40
N LEU A 661 12.06 -24.11 -8.08
CA LEU A 661 12.95 -23.13 -7.46
C LEU A 661 14.40 -23.29 -7.94
N GLU A 662 14.93 -24.51 -7.95
CA GLU A 662 16.30 -24.81 -8.43
C GLU A 662 16.49 -24.38 -9.88
N ARG A 663 15.52 -24.70 -10.75
CA ARG A 663 15.54 -24.28 -12.15
C ARG A 663 15.43 -22.77 -12.30
N ASP A 664 14.48 -22.14 -11.62
CA ASP A 664 14.27 -20.70 -11.68
C ASP A 664 15.53 -19.91 -11.27
N LEU A 665 16.26 -20.37 -10.26
CA LEU A 665 17.51 -19.73 -9.84
C LEU A 665 18.63 -19.82 -10.87
N SER A 666 18.65 -20.89 -11.68
CA SER A 666 19.59 -21.02 -12.80
C SER A 666 19.21 -20.14 -14.00
N GLU A 667 17.93 -19.86 -14.18
CA GLU A 667 17.40 -19.05 -15.30
C GLU A 667 17.31 -17.54 -14.95
N HIS A 668 17.09 -17.20 -13.68
CA HIS A 668 16.80 -15.84 -13.22
C HIS A 668 17.67 -15.41 -12.03
N PRO A 669 18.76 -14.65 -12.27
CA PRO A 669 19.68 -14.19 -11.22
C PRO A 669 19.04 -13.32 -10.13
N ASP A 670 17.90 -12.69 -10.41
CA ASP A 670 17.19 -11.84 -9.46
C ASP A 670 16.28 -12.59 -8.48
N THR A 671 16.03 -13.88 -8.70
CA THR A 671 15.26 -14.74 -7.80
C THR A 671 15.89 -14.81 -6.42
N ALA A 672 17.23 -14.94 -6.35
CA ALA A 672 17.97 -14.91 -5.09
C ALA A 672 17.71 -13.62 -4.29
N ARG A 673 17.62 -12.46 -4.97
CA ARG A 673 17.32 -11.17 -4.33
C ARG A 673 15.91 -11.16 -3.72
N HIS A 674 14.92 -11.73 -4.38
CA HIS A 674 13.56 -11.80 -3.85
C HIS A 674 13.47 -12.75 -2.65
N LEU A 675 14.12 -13.91 -2.72
CA LEU A 675 14.10 -14.90 -1.65
C LEU A 675 14.84 -14.42 -0.38
N ARG A 676 15.82 -13.50 -0.48
CA ARG A 676 16.42 -12.83 0.69
C ARG A 676 15.39 -12.08 1.55
N THR A 677 14.24 -11.72 0.98
CA THR A 677 13.18 -10.98 1.67
C THR A 677 11.94 -11.82 2.01
N ARG A 678 11.99 -13.15 1.80
CA ARG A 678 10.85 -14.05 1.95
C ARG A 678 11.24 -15.27 2.77
N LEU A 679 10.42 -15.61 3.78
CA LEU A 679 10.64 -16.75 4.67
C LEU A 679 9.33 -17.52 4.85
N PRO A 680 9.37 -18.85 4.95
CA PRO A 680 8.17 -19.66 5.17
C PRO A 680 7.38 -19.25 6.41
N GLU A 681 6.06 -19.28 6.30
CA GLU A 681 5.17 -19.05 7.45
C GLU A 681 5.12 -20.30 8.35
N PRO A 682 5.32 -20.18 9.67
CA PRO A 682 5.15 -21.31 10.57
C PRO A 682 3.68 -21.72 10.65
N ARG A 683 3.40 -23.01 10.83
CA ARG A 683 2.03 -23.56 11.01
C ARG A 683 1.50 -23.27 12.42
N GLY A 684 1.37 -22.00 12.76
CA GLY A 684 0.97 -21.51 14.07
C GLY A 684 2.12 -20.83 14.83
N THR A 685 1.81 -20.35 16.04
CA THR A 685 2.70 -19.48 16.83
C THR A 685 3.51 -20.23 17.88
N SER A 686 3.32 -21.55 18.01
CA SER A 686 4.03 -22.37 19.00
C SER A 686 5.52 -22.45 18.69
N ALA A 687 6.34 -22.64 19.73
CA ALA A 687 7.78 -22.80 19.58
C ALA A 687 8.15 -23.98 18.68
N ALA A 688 7.40 -25.10 18.78
CA ALA A 688 7.62 -26.27 17.93
C ALA A 688 7.32 -25.98 16.45
N ALA A 689 6.23 -25.26 16.15
CA ALA A 689 5.89 -24.88 14.79
C ALA A 689 6.93 -23.94 14.17
N LYS A 690 7.43 -22.96 14.95
CA LYS A 690 8.52 -22.07 14.53
C LYS A 690 9.83 -22.81 14.29
N THR A 691 10.18 -23.76 15.17
CA THR A 691 11.39 -24.59 15.04
C THR A 691 11.32 -25.44 13.78
N ALA A 692 10.23 -26.19 13.58
CA ALA A 692 10.06 -27.04 12.41
C ALA A 692 10.10 -26.25 11.09
N ALA A 693 9.48 -25.07 11.05
CA ALA A 693 9.52 -24.20 9.86
C ALA A 693 10.92 -23.65 9.57
N ALA A 694 11.65 -23.25 10.61
CA ALA A 694 13.03 -22.79 10.50
C ALA A 694 13.96 -23.91 10.00
N GLU A 695 13.89 -25.09 10.61
CA GLU A 695 14.72 -26.26 10.24
C GLU A 695 14.45 -26.71 8.81
N ALA A 696 13.18 -26.81 8.41
CA ALA A 696 12.81 -27.19 7.05
C ALA A 696 13.33 -26.16 6.01
N TRP A 697 13.25 -24.87 6.32
CA TRP A 697 13.78 -23.83 5.45
C TRP A 697 15.32 -23.91 5.32
N LEU A 698 16.03 -24.07 6.43
CA LEU A 698 17.48 -24.20 6.43
C LEU A 698 17.93 -25.47 5.71
N ALA A 699 17.22 -26.57 5.87
CA ALA A 699 17.47 -27.82 5.16
C ALA A 699 17.25 -27.66 3.64
N LEU A 700 16.19 -26.96 3.22
CA LEU A 700 15.94 -26.65 1.82
C LEU A 700 17.07 -25.80 1.23
N LEU A 701 17.49 -24.74 1.92
CA LEU A 701 18.60 -23.87 1.48
C LEU A 701 19.93 -24.64 1.39
N ALA A 702 20.20 -25.54 2.33
CA ALA A 702 21.40 -26.37 2.32
C ALA A 702 21.37 -27.36 1.14
N ARG A 703 20.25 -28.06 0.92
CA ARG A 703 20.09 -29.04 -0.16
C ARG A 703 20.21 -28.41 -1.56
N THR A 704 19.66 -27.22 -1.72
CA THR A 704 19.68 -26.48 -2.99
C THR A 704 21.02 -25.78 -3.25
N GLY A 705 21.98 -25.84 -2.31
CA GLY A 705 23.27 -25.15 -2.42
C GLY A 705 23.17 -23.62 -2.31
N LEU A 706 22.02 -23.10 -1.87
CA LEU A 706 21.71 -21.68 -1.90
C LEU A 706 22.10 -20.94 -0.64
N LEU A 707 22.51 -21.66 0.40
CA LEU A 707 22.86 -21.05 1.68
C LEU A 707 23.93 -19.95 1.54
N GLU A 708 24.91 -20.13 0.64
CA GLU A 708 25.93 -19.12 0.37
C GLU A 708 25.37 -17.92 -0.41
N LEU A 709 24.52 -18.13 -1.42
CA LEU A 709 23.81 -17.04 -2.12
C LEU A 709 22.89 -16.24 -1.17
N PHE A 710 22.36 -16.95 -0.18
CA PHE A 710 21.69 -16.53 1.05
C PHE A 710 22.46 -15.50 1.85
N THR A 711 23.64 -15.92 2.23
CA THR A 711 24.40 -15.22 3.26
C THR A 711 25.40 -14.23 2.66
N GLY A 712 25.59 -14.16 1.33
CA GLY A 712 26.41 -13.12 0.71
C GLY A 712 27.16 -13.47 -0.58
N GLY A 713 27.09 -14.71 -1.06
CA GLY A 713 27.82 -15.22 -2.23
C GLY A 713 29.30 -15.59 -1.93
N PRO A 714 30.04 -16.11 -2.93
CA PRO A 714 31.47 -16.44 -2.82
C PRO A 714 32.40 -15.22 -2.95
N GLU A 715 31.85 -14.00 -3.11
CA GLU A 715 32.64 -12.76 -3.17
C GLU A 715 33.40 -12.53 -1.85
N ALA A 716 34.56 -11.89 -1.93
CA ALA A 716 35.34 -11.49 -0.76
C ALA A 716 34.45 -10.74 0.24
N ALA A 717 34.63 -10.99 1.55
CA ALA A 717 33.80 -10.42 2.60
C ALA A 717 33.81 -8.88 2.58
N SER A 718 32.89 -8.31 1.81
CA SER A 718 32.69 -6.88 1.69
C SER A 718 31.68 -6.40 2.72
N ALA A 719 31.75 -5.11 3.05
CA ALA A 719 30.78 -4.46 3.91
C ALA A 719 29.32 -4.60 3.39
N GLU A 720 29.12 -4.62 2.06
CA GLU A 720 27.80 -4.82 1.45
C GLU A 720 27.29 -6.26 1.62
N SER A 721 28.18 -7.25 1.43
CA SER A 721 27.85 -8.67 1.63
C SER A 721 27.49 -8.95 3.09
N ALA A 722 28.27 -8.41 4.04
CA ALA A 722 27.98 -8.52 5.48
C ALA A 722 26.66 -7.85 5.87
N ARG A 723 26.35 -6.66 5.33
CA ARG A 723 25.05 -6.00 5.56
C ARG A 723 23.88 -6.81 5.02
N ALA A 724 23.98 -7.36 3.81
CA ALA A 724 22.94 -8.21 3.23
C ALA A 724 22.70 -9.48 4.07
N ALA A 725 23.76 -10.10 4.57
CA ALA A 725 23.69 -11.24 5.49
C ALA A 725 22.96 -10.87 6.79
N ASN A 726 23.30 -9.71 7.35
CA ASN A 726 22.72 -9.17 8.58
C ASN A 726 21.23 -8.82 8.41
N ASP A 727 20.83 -8.31 7.26
CA ASP A 727 19.42 -8.04 6.91
C ASP A 727 18.60 -9.32 6.83
N TRP A 728 19.13 -10.35 6.17
CA TRP A 728 18.49 -11.66 6.11
C TRP A 728 18.35 -12.27 7.51
N LEU A 729 19.42 -12.24 8.32
CA LEU A 729 19.38 -12.73 9.71
C LEU A 729 18.34 -11.96 10.52
N THR A 730 18.24 -10.64 10.35
CA THR A 730 17.20 -9.83 11.01
C THR A 730 15.79 -10.28 10.64
N LEU A 731 15.53 -10.53 9.37
CA LEU A 731 14.24 -11.06 8.91
C LEU A 731 13.96 -12.45 9.49
N PHE A 732 14.97 -13.33 9.51
CA PHE A 732 14.89 -14.67 10.07
C PHE A 732 14.54 -14.65 11.55
N LEU A 733 15.30 -13.89 12.34
CA LEU A 733 15.07 -13.73 13.78
C LEU A 733 13.67 -13.17 14.06
N ARG A 734 13.24 -12.13 13.33
CA ARG A 734 11.88 -11.56 13.49
C ARG A 734 10.79 -12.58 13.21
N ARG A 735 10.96 -13.42 12.18
CA ARG A 735 9.96 -14.41 11.77
C ARG A 735 9.88 -15.58 12.76
N TYR A 736 11.01 -16.06 13.27
CA TYR A 736 11.08 -17.29 14.07
C TYR A 736 11.42 -17.07 15.55
N ALA A 737 11.44 -15.84 16.04
CA ALA A 737 11.58 -15.52 17.48
C ALA A 737 10.64 -16.38 18.34
N GLY A 738 11.18 -17.01 19.39
CA GLY A 738 10.50 -17.96 20.27
C GLY A 738 10.61 -19.43 19.84
N LEU A 739 11.44 -19.76 18.83
CA LEU A 739 11.77 -21.15 18.48
C LEU A 739 12.49 -21.88 19.64
N ARG A 740 12.56 -23.22 19.59
CA ARG A 740 13.31 -24.03 20.55
C ARG A 740 14.73 -24.23 20.04
N LEU A 741 15.71 -23.99 20.91
CA LEU A 741 17.11 -24.31 20.63
C LEU A 741 17.50 -25.63 21.33
N PRO A 742 18.41 -26.44 20.74
CA PRO A 742 19.02 -26.23 19.44
C PRO A 742 18.04 -26.48 18.28
N ALA A 743 18.21 -25.74 17.18
CA ALA A 743 17.49 -25.94 15.93
C ALA A 743 18.47 -26.41 14.85
N ALA A 744 18.15 -27.49 14.15
CA ALA A 744 19.01 -28.10 13.14
C ALA A 744 19.39 -27.10 12.03
N GLY A 745 20.68 -27.02 11.72
CA GLY A 745 21.23 -26.15 10.68
C GLY A 745 21.34 -24.66 11.05
N LEU A 746 20.79 -24.20 12.18
CA LEU A 746 20.82 -22.78 12.54
C LEU A 746 22.20 -22.29 12.98
N GLU A 747 22.84 -23.01 13.90
CA GLU A 747 24.13 -22.60 14.48
C GLU A 747 25.23 -22.42 13.41
N PRO A 748 25.42 -23.33 12.43
CA PRO A 748 26.39 -23.13 11.35
C PRO A 748 26.13 -21.87 10.52
N VAL A 749 24.86 -21.52 10.28
CA VAL A 749 24.49 -20.33 9.48
C VAL A 749 24.80 -19.05 10.24
N VAL A 750 24.44 -18.98 11.53
CA VAL A 750 24.76 -17.82 12.35
C VAL A 750 26.28 -17.66 12.51
N ALA A 751 27.01 -18.77 12.64
CA ALA A 751 28.49 -18.77 12.69
C ALA A 751 29.13 -18.27 11.38
N SER A 752 28.61 -18.67 10.22
CA SER A 752 29.07 -18.18 8.91
C SER A 752 28.84 -16.67 8.77
N ILE A 753 27.66 -16.18 9.16
CA ILE A 753 27.36 -14.73 9.14
C ILE A 753 28.28 -13.98 10.11
N ALA A 754 28.49 -14.50 11.33
CA ALA A 754 29.41 -13.91 12.30
C ALA A 754 30.84 -13.79 11.77
N ALA A 755 31.34 -14.84 11.10
CA ALA A 755 32.66 -14.83 10.47
C ALA A 755 32.78 -13.74 9.39
N ARG A 756 31.77 -13.63 8.52
CA ARG A 756 31.71 -12.61 7.47
C ARG A 756 31.65 -11.19 8.03
N MET A 757 30.87 -10.97 9.10
CA MET A 757 30.82 -9.67 9.78
C MET A 757 32.17 -9.29 10.41
N ARG A 758 32.86 -10.26 11.03
CA ARG A 758 34.21 -10.05 11.57
C ARG A 758 35.21 -9.64 10.49
N GLU A 759 35.19 -10.35 9.36
CA GLU A 759 36.12 -10.08 8.26
C GLU A 759 35.85 -8.72 7.61
N ALA A 760 34.58 -8.32 7.47
CA ALA A 760 34.19 -7.02 6.93
C ALA A 760 34.31 -5.85 7.93
N GLY A 761 34.59 -6.12 9.21
CA GLY A 761 34.62 -5.09 10.26
C GLY A 761 33.25 -4.49 10.61
N GLU A 762 32.16 -5.18 10.27
CA GLU A 762 30.79 -4.73 10.52
C GLU A 762 30.28 -5.26 11.88
N ARG A 763 29.45 -4.47 12.56
CA ARG A 763 28.86 -4.83 13.86
C ARG A 763 27.33 -4.79 13.78
N ARG A 764 26.69 -5.60 14.63
CA ARG A 764 25.23 -5.74 14.70
C ARG A 764 24.68 -5.13 15.99
N ASP A 765 23.56 -4.42 15.91
CA ASP A 765 22.75 -4.14 17.10
C ASP A 765 22.26 -5.46 17.74
N PRO A 766 22.65 -5.77 18.99
CA PRO A 766 22.38 -7.06 19.62
C PRO A 766 20.90 -7.39 19.75
N LEU A 767 20.01 -6.40 19.82
CA LEU A 767 18.58 -6.60 20.01
C LEU A 767 17.80 -6.60 18.69
N LEU A 768 18.46 -6.26 17.58
CA LEU A 768 17.82 -6.13 16.28
C LEU A 768 17.15 -7.43 15.86
N GLY A 769 15.85 -7.37 15.63
CA GLY A 769 15.05 -8.49 15.14
C GLY A 769 14.73 -9.58 16.17
N LEU A 770 15.23 -9.46 17.39
CA LEU A 770 14.82 -10.31 18.52
C LEU A 770 13.56 -9.80 19.22
N GLN A 771 13.19 -8.54 18.96
CA GLN A 771 11.97 -7.90 19.43
C GLN A 771 10.81 -8.25 18.50
N SER A 772 9.69 -8.73 19.04
CA SER A 772 8.50 -9.05 18.25
C SER A 772 7.22 -8.74 19.03
N ASP A 773 6.39 -7.88 18.44
CA ASP A 773 5.00 -7.62 18.86
C ASP A 773 4.09 -8.84 18.58
N THR A 774 4.59 -9.79 17.79
CA THR A 774 3.92 -11.01 17.33
C THR A 774 4.32 -12.26 18.11
N LEU A 775 5.00 -12.11 19.24
CA LEU A 775 5.17 -13.14 20.25
C LEU A 775 3.80 -13.49 20.88
N ALA A 776 2.88 -14.08 20.10
CA ALA A 776 1.58 -14.54 20.57
C ALA A 776 1.73 -15.85 21.39
N GLY A 777 0.76 -16.12 22.26
CA GLY A 777 0.76 -17.30 23.14
C GLY A 777 1.75 -17.18 24.31
N ASP A 778 2.52 -18.23 24.58
CA ASP A 778 3.46 -18.36 25.71
C ASP A 778 4.60 -17.33 25.71
N PHE A 779 4.70 -16.44 24.72
CA PHE A 779 5.73 -15.40 24.65
C PHE A 779 5.20 -13.96 24.72
N ALA A 780 3.88 -13.78 24.85
CA ALA A 780 3.28 -12.46 24.95
C ALA A 780 3.89 -11.69 26.12
N GLY A 781 4.62 -10.63 25.79
CA GLY A 781 5.28 -9.73 26.73
C GLY A 781 6.74 -10.06 27.07
N VAL A 782 7.40 -11.08 26.51
CA VAL A 782 8.80 -11.43 26.85
C VAL A 782 9.84 -10.46 26.26
N GLY A 783 9.46 -9.53 25.40
CA GLY A 783 10.32 -8.40 24.96
C GLY A 783 11.42 -8.77 23.96
N VAL A 784 12.30 -9.72 24.31
CA VAL A 784 13.48 -10.15 23.52
C VAL A 784 13.69 -11.67 23.63
N ASP A 785 14.11 -12.32 22.54
CA ASP A 785 14.52 -13.74 22.56
C ASP A 785 15.96 -13.94 23.09
N LEU A 786 16.09 -14.31 24.37
CA LEU A 786 17.41 -14.51 24.99
C LEU A 786 18.13 -15.77 24.50
N GLY A 787 17.40 -16.77 24.02
CA GLY A 787 18.00 -18.00 23.49
C GLY A 787 18.78 -17.72 22.20
N LEU A 788 18.16 -16.96 21.28
CA LEU A 788 18.81 -16.55 20.03
C LEU A 788 19.96 -15.58 20.28
N LEU A 789 19.85 -14.68 21.28
CA LEU A 789 20.95 -13.83 21.71
C LEU A 789 22.14 -14.65 22.27
N ALA A 790 21.85 -15.67 23.08
CA ALA A 790 22.87 -16.56 23.62
C ALA A 790 23.56 -17.38 22.51
N LEU A 791 22.82 -17.79 21.48
CA LEU A 791 23.40 -18.43 20.29
C LEU A 791 24.36 -17.48 19.55
N MET A 792 23.96 -16.23 19.29
CA MET A 792 24.82 -15.25 18.63
C MET A 792 26.11 -14.99 19.43
N LYS A 793 26.01 -14.93 20.76
CA LYS A 793 27.21 -14.83 21.63
C LYS A 793 28.10 -16.06 21.55
N ARG A 794 27.52 -17.26 21.52
CA ARG A 794 28.27 -18.52 21.46
C ARG A 794 29.11 -18.65 20.20
N VAL A 795 28.65 -18.08 19.08
CA VAL A 795 29.35 -18.09 17.80
C VAL A 795 30.22 -16.83 17.57
N ASP A 796 30.48 -16.05 18.62
CA ASP A 796 31.30 -14.84 18.59
C ASP A 796 30.85 -13.79 17.56
N MET A 797 29.54 -13.52 17.51
CA MET A 797 28.95 -12.46 16.67
C MET A 797 29.43 -11.06 17.10
N PRO A 798 29.97 -10.23 16.18
CA PRO A 798 30.31 -8.84 16.47
C PRO A 798 29.06 -8.01 16.75
N MET A 799 28.87 -7.61 18.01
CA MET A 799 27.72 -6.81 18.44
C MET A 799 28.16 -5.44 18.95
N ASP A 800 27.32 -4.43 18.73
CA ASP A 800 27.46 -3.11 19.33
C ASP A 800 26.98 -3.11 20.79
N GLU A 801 27.25 -2.02 21.50
CA GLU A 801 26.61 -1.79 22.80
C GLU A 801 25.10 -1.59 22.60
N PRO A 802 24.25 -2.19 23.46
CA PRO A 802 22.81 -2.06 23.32
C PRO A 802 22.40 -0.59 23.50
N ALA A 803 21.69 -0.05 22.51
CA ALA A 803 21.17 1.32 22.58
C ALA A 803 20.28 1.49 23.82
N GLY A 804 20.54 2.53 24.62
CA GLY A 804 19.81 2.83 25.85
C GLY A 804 18.31 2.98 25.59
N GLY A 805 17.51 1.97 25.95
CA GLY A 805 16.05 1.98 25.78
C GLY A 805 15.39 0.62 25.52
N GLY A 806 16.14 -0.40 25.10
CA GLY A 806 15.60 -1.76 24.89
C GLY A 806 15.26 -2.48 26.20
N ARG A 807 14.00 -2.92 26.40
CA ARG A 807 13.60 -3.73 27.58
C ARG A 807 13.86 -5.22 27.30
N LEU A 808 14.91 -5.79 27.90
CA LEU A 808 15.32 -7.19 27.74
C LEU A 808 14.31 -8.20 28.34
N ARG A 809 13.55 -7.81 29.38
CA ARG A 809 12.56 -8.63 30.10
C ARG A 809 13.08 -9.98 30.57
N ALA A 810 14.30 -9.99 31.11
CA ALA A 810 15.01 -11.18 31.57
C ALA A 810 14.25 -11.95 32.67
N LEU A 811 13.60 -11.25 33.60
CA LEU A 811 12.83 -11.91 34.67
C LEU A 811 11.62 -12.67 34.11
N GLN A 812 10.95 -12.08 33.11
CA GLN A 812 9.81 -12.70 32.43
C GLN A 812 10.26 -13.90 31.57
N TRP A 813 11.46 -13.84 30.96
CA TRP A 813 12.06 -14.98 30.29
C TRP A 813 12.30 -16.14 31.26
N ILE A 814 13.00 -15.88 32.38
CA ILE A 814 13.31 -16.91 33.40
C ILE A 814 12.03 -17.57 33.92
N GLN A 815 10.97 -16.78 34.12
CA GLN A 815 9.67 -17.29 34.56
C GLN A 815 9.08 -18.33 33.61
N ARG A 816 9.21 -18.12 32.29
CA ARG A 816 8.57 -18.95 31.27
C ARG A 816 9.46 -20.04 30.70
N ARG A 817 10.78 -19.83 30.68
CA ARG A 817 11.76 -20.71 30.00
C ARG A 817 12.93 -21.15 30.87
N GLY A 818 13.07 -20.61 32.08
CA GLY A 818 14.21 -20.89 32.95
C GLY A 818 15.49 -20.19 32.48
N THR A 819 16.62 -20.70 32.96
CA THR A 819 17.96 -20.11 32.76
C THR A 819 18.80 -20.89 31.75
N ASP A 820 18.42 -22.13 31.46
CA ASP A 820 19.25 -23.09 30.75
C ASP A 820 19.58 -22.58 29.34
N GLY A 821 20.87 -22.38 29.07
CA GLY A 821 21.40 -21.94 27.77
C GLY A 821 21.43 -20.43 27.56
N VAL A 822 20.95 -19.62 28.52
CA VAL A 822 20.98 -18.14 28.45
C VAL A 822 21.89 -17.50 29.52
N GLU A 823 22.57 -18.31 30.33
CA GLU A 823 23.50 -17.85 31.36
C GLU A 823 24.58 -16.87 30.82
N PRO A 824 25.18 -17.08 29.62
CA PRO A 824 26.16 -16.14 29.07
C PRO A 824 25.60 -14.75 28.74
N VAL A 825 24.29 -14.64 28.49
CA VAL A 825 23.61 -13.36 28.26
C VAL A 825 23.31 -12.68 29.59
N LEU A 826 22.83 -13.45 30.57
CA LEU A 826 22.53 -12.96 31.92
C LEU A 826 23.80 -12.52 32.68
N ALA A 827 24.96 -13.05 32.31
CA ALA A 827 26.25 -12.66 32.87
C ALA A 827 26.97 -11.55 32.08
N ASP A 828 26.41 -11.08 30.97
CA ASP A 828 27.04 -10.07 30.12
C ASP A 828 27.01 -8.68 30.78
N PRO A 829 28.16 -8.01 30.95
CA PRO A 829 28.21 -6.62 31.40
C PRO A 829 27.35 -5.67 30.55
N ALA A 830 27.26 -5.89 29.23
CA ALA A 830 26.50 -5.03 28.31
C ALA A 830 25.00 -4.96 28.65
N PHE A 831 24.44 -6.02 29.24
CA PHE A 831 23.03 -6.08 29.62
C PHE A 831 22.79 -5.85 31.12
N ARG A 832 23.86 -5.67 31.90
CA ARG A 832 23.79 -5.55 33.37
C ARG A 832 22.85 -4.43 33.81
N GLU A 833 22.94 -3.26 33.21
CA GLU A 833 22.11 -2.10 33.57
C GLU A 833 20.64 -2.29 33.17
N ALA A 834 20.36 -2.96 32.05
CA ALA A 834 18.99 -3.28 31.66
C ALA A 834 18.34 -4.28 32.64
N ILE A 835 19.09 -5.30 33.08
CA ILE A 835 18.63 -6.27 34.08
C ILE A 835 18.49 -5.61 35.45
N ARG A 836 19.42 -4.74 35.83
CA ARG A 836 19.36 -3.93 37.06
C ARG A 836 18.09 -3.08 37.09
N ALA A 837 17.80 -2.39 35.99
CA ALA A 837 16.59 -1.59 35.85
C ALA A 837 15.32 -2.43 36.04
N GLU A 838 15.31 -3.70 35.61
CA GLU A 838 14.20 -4.63 35.84
C GLU A 838 14.06 -5.10 37.29
N LEU A 839 15.19 -5.41 37.93
CA LEU A 839 15.23 -5.81 39.34
C LEU A 839 14.80 -4.66 40.27
N THR A 840 15.06 -3.42 39.87
CA THR A 840 14.70 -2.21 40.63
C THR A 840 13.40 -1.55 40.17
N ALA A 841 12.87 -1.92 38.99
CA ALA A 841 11.62 -1.39 38.46
C ALA A 841 10.45 -1.71 39.40
N GLY A 842 9.49 -0.78 39.48
CA GLY A 842 8.26 -1.00 40.24
C GLY A 842 8.41 -0.88 41.75
N VAL A 843 9.59 -0.54 42.29
CA VAL A 843 9.73 -0.14 43.71
C VAL A 843 9.72 1.39 43.79
N ARG A 844 8.57 1.98 44.11
CA ARG A 844 8.48 3.40 44.50
C ARG A 844 8.01 3.44 45.95
N GLY A 845 8.94 3.61 46.88
CA GLY A 845 8.61 4.04 48.23
C GLY A 845 8.19 5.50 48.18
N SER A 846 6.91 5.79 48.38
CA SER A 846 6.42 7.14 48.67
C SER A 846 5.58 7.03 49.92
N LEU A 847 5.95 7.76 50.98
CA LEU A 847 5.05 7.99 52.10
C LEU A 847 3.80 8.66 51.54
N GLY A 848 2.68 7.94 51.56
CA GLY A 848 1.38 8.48 51.17
C GLY A 848 0.58 7.66 50.17
N TYR A 849 1.11 7.27 49.01
CA TYR A 849 0.16 7.01 47.90
C TYR A 849 0.25 5.70 47.13
N THR A 850 1.35 4.95 47.20
CA THR A 850 1.40 3.59 46.64
C THR A 850 2.60 2.82 47.18
N VAL A 851 2.37 1.75 47.94
CA VAL A 851 3.40 0.70 48.13
C VAL A 851 3.23 -0.29 46.99
N THR A 852 4.19 -0.34 46.07
CA THR A 852 4.21 -1.32 44.99
C THR A 852 5.09 -2.52 45.36
N ARG A 853 4.52 -3.71 45.28
CA ARG A 853 5.21 -5.00 45.50
C ARG A 853 6.39 -5.14 44.54
N HIS A 854 7.51 -5.67 45.00
CA HIS A 854 8.64 -6.02 44.12
C HIS A 854 8.19 -7.01 43.04
N HIS A 855 8.69 -6.85 41.81
CA HIS A 855 8.36 -7.72 40.69
C HIS A 855 8.68 -9.21 40.90
N LEU A 856 9.54 -9.57 41.86
CA LEU A 856 9.95 -10.94 42.15
C LEU A 856 9.05 -11.65 43.16
N THR A 857 8.39 -10.89 44.05
CA THR A 857 7.59 -11.48 45.13
C THR A 857 6.48 -12.44 44.63
N PRO A 858 5.76 -12.20 43.50
CA PRO A 858 4.78 -13.16 42.99
C PRO A 858 5.39 -14.45 42.42
N PHE A 859 6.71 -14.51 42.21
CA PHE A 859 7.36 -15.52 41.38
C PHE A 859 8.51 -16.24 42.13
N PRO A 860 8.22 -17.04 43.18
CA PRO A 860 9.24 -17.66 44.02
C PRO A 860 10.19 -18.62 43.26
N LYS A 861 9.76 -19.19 42.13
CA LYS A 861 10.65 -19.97 41.25
C LYS A 861 11.68 -19.09 40.55
N VAL A 862 11.30 -17.90 40.10
CA VAL A 862 12.20 -16.93 39.45
C VAL A 862 13.18 -16.38 40.48
N THR A 863 12.68 -16.01 41.66
CA THR A 863 13.53 -15.50 42.75
C THR A 863 14.62 -16.48 43.16
N ARG A 864 14.28 -17.78 43.26
CA ARG A 864 15.29 -18.83 43.52
C ARG A 864 16.33 -18.92 42.41
N LYS A 865 15.94 -18.74 41.14
CA LYS A 865 16.87 -18.74 40.00
C LYS A 865 17.79 -17.52 39.99
N VAL A 866 17.26 -16.33 40.31
CA VAL A 866 18.04 -15.09 40.49
C VAL A 866 19.09 -15.28 41.58
N ALA A 867 18.73 -15.88 42.73
CA ALA A 867 19.67 -16.13 43.82
C ALA A 867 20.70 -17.24 43.52
N ALA A 868 20.34 -18.22 42.68
CA ALA A 868 21.21 -19.33 42.33
C ALA A 868 22.29 -18.93 41.31
N LEU A 869 21.97 -18.09 40.33
CA LEU A 869 22.88 -17.73 39.25
C LEU A 869 23.87 -16.65 39.72
N GLY A 870 25.18 -16.94 39.64
CA GLY A 870 26.24 -16.09 40.19
C GLY A 870 26.16 -14.62 39.78
N ALA A 871 26.09 -14.34 38.48
CA ALA A 871 26.04 -12.96 37.96
C ALA A 871 24.80 -12.17 38.42
N LEU A 872 23.63 -12.81 38.48
CA LEU A 872 22.41 -12.17 38.98
C LEU A 872 22.43 -12.00 40.49
N ARG A 873 23.00 -12.97 41.22
CA ARG A 873 23.21 -12.88 42.67
C ARG A 873 24.14 -11.72 43.01
N GLU A 874 25.25 -11.56 42.29
CA GLU A 874 26.18 -10.43 42.47
C GLU A 874 25.54 -9.10 42.14
N LEU A 875 24.75 -9.02 41.05
CA LEU A 875 24.01 -7.81 40.70
C LEU A 875 23.01 -7.45 41.79
N MET A 876 22.25 -8.43 42.28
CA MET A 876 21.29 -8.23 43.37
C MET A 876 21.99 -7.84 44.68
N ALA A 877 23.12 -8.48 45.01
CA ALA A 877 23.92 -8.13 46.18
C ALA A 877 24.38 -6.67 46.10
N GLY A 878 24.86 -6.21 44.94
CA GLY A 878 25.23 -4.80 44.74
C GLY A 878 24.05 -3.84 44.90
N ILE A 879 22.85 -4.20 44.41
CA ILE A 879 21.63 -3.41 44.66
C ILE A 879 21.34 -3.35 46.16
N LEU A 880 21.40 -4.48 46.86
CA LEU A 880 21.15 -4.54 48.30
C LEU A 880 22.23 -3.80 49.11
N ASP A 881 23.49 -3.82 48.69
CA ASP A 881 24.60 -3.07 49.28
C ASP A 881 24.34 -1.56 49.15
N GLU A 882 23.94 -1.08 47.96
CA GLU A 882 23.56 0.32 47.76
C GLU A 882 22.40 0.72 48.69
N ARG A 883 21.38 -0.14 48.85
CA ARG A 883 20.23 0.15 49.72
C ARG A 883 20.59 0.10 51.20
N ALA A 884 21.36 -0.90 51.61
CA ALA A 884 21.90 -1.05 52.96
C ALA A 884 22.79 0.14 53.34
N LEU A 885 23.63 0.60 52.41
CA LEU A 885 24.48 1.77 52.59
C LEU A 885 23.65 3.05 52.72
N ARG A 886 22.55 3.22 51.97
CA ARG A 886 21.63 4.35 52.18
C ARG A 886 20.98 4.36 53.57
N VAL A 887 20.73 3.20 54.15
CA VAL A 887 20.24 3.10 55.54
C VAL A 887 21.35 3.47 56.55
N ALA A 888 22.61 3.13 56.25
CA ALA A 888 23.75 3.31 57.15
C ALA A 888 24.44 4.68 57.06
N ALA A 889 24.55 5.28 55.87
CA ALA A 889 25.43 6.42 55.58
C ALA A 889 24.96 7.77 56.16
N GLY A 890 23.82 7.82 56.85
CA GLY A 890 23.22 9.07 57.34
C GLY A 890 22.64 9.92 56.21
N GLY A 891 21.58 10.68 56.48
CA GLY A 891 20.93 11.54 55.48
C GLY A 891 19.42 11.67 55.69
N GLU A 892 18.79 12.46 54.81
CA GLU A 892 17.44 12.97 55.03
C GLU A 892 16.30 11.95 54.76
N ASP A 893 16.62 10.81 54.13
CA ASP A 893 15.67 9.81 53.62
C ASP A 893 15.79 8.40 54.28
N ARG A 894 16.33 8.27 55.49
CA ARG A 894 16.70 6.95 56.05
C ARG A 894 15.51 5.99 56.23
N LEU A 895 14.35 6.50 56.63
CA LEU A 895 13.13 5.68 56.73
C LEU A 895 12.70 5.14 55.36
N PHE A 896 12.84 5.94 54.29
CA PHE A 896 12.57 5.51 52.92
C PHE A 896 13.58 4.48 52.44
N ALA A 897 14.86 4.65 52.79
CA ALA A 897 15.91 3.69 52.48
C ALA A 897 15.66 2.33 53.15
N LEU A 898 15.16 2.33 54.39
CA LEU A 898 14.77 1.09 55.09
C LEU A 898 13.58 0.42 54.40
N GLN A 899 12.55 1.19 54.05
CA GLN A 899 11.41 0.67 53.30
C GLN A 899 11.83 0.04 51.96
N ASP A 900 12.72 0.72 51.22
CA ASP A 900 13.24 0.23 49.95
C ASP A 900 14.07 -1.06 50.13
N LEU A 901 14.93 -1.12 51.16
CA LEU A 901 15.69 -2.31 51.50
C LEU A 901 14.77 -3.49 51.87
N LEU A 902 13.75 -3.27 52.69
CA LEU A 902 12.76 -4.28 53.09
C LEU A 902 12.02 -4.87 51.87
N LEU A 903 11.63 -4.04 50.92
CA LEU A 903 10.97 -4.47 49.67
C LEU A 903 11.90 -5.29 48.76
N HIS A 904 13.21 -5.05 48.78
CA HIS A 904 14.20 -5.79 47.98
C HIS A 904 14.65 -7.10 48.63
N VAL A 905 14.61 -7.23 49.95
CA VAL A 905 14.92 -8.51 50.64
C VAL A 905 13.72 -9.45 50.74
N GLU A 906 12.50 -8.91 50.82
CA GLU A 906 11.25 -9.67 50.97
C GLU A 906 11.12 -10.85 49.98
N PRO A 907 11.32 -10.69 48.65
CA PRO A 907 11.13 -11.79 47.71
C PRO A 907 11.97 -13.02 48.06
N PHE A 908 13.19 -12.82 48.56
CA PHE A 908 14.14 -13.89 48.85
C PHE A 908 13.80 -14.61 50.15
N VAL A 909 13.25 -13.90 51.14
CA VAL A 909 12.69 -14.53 52.35
C VAL A 909 11.48 -15.38 51.98
N VAL A 910 10.53 -14.83 51.24
CA VAL A 910 9.30 -15.52 50.81
C VAL A 910 9.61 -16.75 49.96
N ALA A 911 10.62 -16.67 49.09
CA ALA A 911 11.00 -17.76 48.20
C ALA A 911 11.91 -18.83 48.87
N GLY A 912 12.29 -18.67 50.14
CA GLY A 912 13.24 -19.56 50.83
C GLY A 912 14.68 -19.48 50.26
N ALA A 913 15.05 -18.33 49.70
CA ALA A 913 16.35 -18.06 49.08
C ALA A 913 17.22 -17.06 49.88
N ALA A 914 16.75 -16.63 51.06
CA ALA A 914 17.39 -15.61 51.90
C ALA A 914 18.84 -15.92 52.32
N LYS A 915 19.23 -17.21 52.38
CA LYS A 915 20.60 -17.64 52.74
C LYS A 915 21.71 -16.96 51.92
N HIS A 916 21.40 -16.54 50.68
CA HIS A 916 22.35 -15.87 49.80
C HIS A 916 22.53 -14.38 50.10
N PHE A 917 21.64 -13.79 50.90
CA PHE A 917 21.58 -12.36 51.22
C PHE A 917 21.39 -12.13 52.74
N ASP A 918 21.85 -13.08 53.55
CA ASP A 918 21.56 -13.14 54.99
C ASP A 918 22.09 -11.91 55.76
N ALA A 919 23.22 -11.34 55.33
CA ALA A 919 23.74 -10.10 55.90
C ALA A 919 22.77 -8.92 55.70
N HIS A 920 22.25 -8.74 54.48
CA HIS A 920 21.28 -7.69 54.15
C HIS A 920 19.94 -7.90 54.84
N VAL A 921 19.48 -9.15 54.94
CA VAL A 921 18.26 -9.50 55.68
C VAL A 921 18.42 -9.18 57.16
N ARG A 922 19.53 -9.59 57.78
CA ARG A 922 19.83 -9.28 59.18
C ARG A 922 19.91 -7.77 59.40
N GLN A 923 20.56 -7.03 58.51
CA GLN A 923 20.64 -5.58 58.57
C GLN A 923 19.25 -4.92 58.47
N ALA A 924 18.43 -5.33 57.50
CA ALA A 924 17.08 -4.81 57.33
C ALA A 924 16.18 -5.08 58.54
N LEU A 925 16.42 -6.18 59.27
CA LEU A 925 15.67 -6.58 60.46
C LEU A 925 16.23 -6.04 61.78
N ALA A 926 17.47 -5.53 61.81
CA ALA A 926 18.12 -5.01 63.02
C ALA A 926 17.93 -3.50 63.22
N VAL A 927 17.52 -2.79 62.17
CA VAL A 927 17.29 -1.34 62.21
C VAL A 927 15.94 -1.06 62.85
N GLU A 928 15.91 -0.29 63.94
CA GLU A 928 14.68 0.14 64.58
C GLU A 928 14.04 1.31 63.78
N PRO A 929 12.85 1.13 63.17
CA PRO A 929 12.22 2.17 62.35
C PRO A 929 11.91 3.45 63.13
N ALA A 930 11.64 3.32 64.43
CA ALA A 930 11.41 4.43 65.35
C ALA A 930 12.62 5.36 65.46
N ASP A 931 13.84 4.82 65.49
CA ASP A 931 15.07 5.61 65.58
C ASP A 931 15.31 6.42 64.28
N LEU A 932 14.81 5.92 63.14
CA LEU A 932 14.90 6.60 61.85
C LEU A 932 13.83 7.67 61.61
N LEU A 933 12.74 7.64 62.39
CA LEU A 933 11.68 8.65 62.32
C LEU A 933 12.22 10.03 62.70
N ALA A 934 13.08 10.07 63.73
CA ALA A 934 13.74 11.29 64.22
C ALA A 934 14.61 11.96 63.14
N ASP A 935 15.46 11.18 62.47
CA ASP A 935 16.33 11.65 61.39
C ASP A 935 15.52 12.20 60.20
N THR A 936 14.42 11.53 59.84
CA THR A 936 13.57 11.90 58.70
C THR A 936 12.76 13.17 58.96
N LEU A 937 12.35 13.39 60.22
CA LEU A 937 11.67 14.62 60.65
C LEU A 937 12.64 15.81 60.68
N HIS A 938 13.85 15.60 61.21
CA HIS A 938 14.88 16.65 61.32
C HIS A 938 15.34 17.18 59.95
N ALA A 939 15.37 16.30 58.95
CA ALA A 939 15.97 16.59 57.67
C ALA A 939 15.02 17.15 56.59
N GLY A 940 13.75 17.40 56.90
CA GLY A 940 12.84 18.12 56.01
C GLY A 940 12.37 17.37 54.75
N CYS A 941 12.54 16.05 54.68
CA CYS A 941 12.15 15.25 53.51
C CYS A 941 10.64 15.00 53.39
N LEU A 942 9.94 16.00 52.88
CA LEU A 942 8.56 15.87 52.39
C LEU A 942 8.43 16.30 50.91
N ALA A 943 9.54 16.60 50.24
CA ALA A 943 9.53 17.05 48.85
C ALA A 943 9.54 15.86 47.88
N HIS A 944 8.49 15.73 47.07
CA HIS A 944 8.61 15.06 45.78
C HIS A 944 9.51 15.92 44.89
N GLY A 945 10.36 15.31 44.05
CA GLY A 945 11.35 16.00 43.21
C GLY A 945 10.82 17.05 42.20
N HIS A 946 9.56 17.48 42.28
CA HIS A 946 8.96 18.57 41.50
C HIS A 946 8.21 19.64 42.32
N ASP A 947 8.11 19.53 43.64
CA ASP A 947 7.54 20.59 44.48
C ASP A 947 8.58 21.03 45.51
N GLY A 948 9.12 22.25 45.35
CA GLY A 948 10.18 22.80 46.17
C GLY A 948 9.90 22.78 47.68
N ASP A 949 10.93 23.07 48.48
CA ASP A 949 10.94 22.99 49.94
C ASP A 949 9.81 23.82 50.61
N ARG A 950 8.65 23.19 50.81
CA ARG A 950 7.50 23.74 51.55
C ARG A 950 7.43 23.19 52.98
N THR A 951 8.56 22.76 53.57
CA THR A 951 8.59 22.21 54.95
C THR A 951 8.97 23.24 56.03
N ALA A 952 9.55 24.36 55.62
CA ALA A 952 9.92 25.45 56.52
C ALA A 952 8.78 26.02 57.40
N PRO A 953 7.51 26.13 56.96
CA PRO A 953 6.44 26.68 57.79
C PRO A 953 5.76 25.66 58.72
N CYS A 954 6.14 24.38 58.68
CA CYS A 954 5.42 23.29 59.35
C CYS A 954 5.82 23.06 60.82
N GLY A 955 6.87 23.71 61.32
CA GLY A 955 7.45 23.45 62.64
C GLY A 955 8.10 22.07 62.83
N LEU A 956 8.02 21.19 61.82
CA LEU A 956 8.52 19.81 61.84
C LEU A 956 10.07 19.70 61.96
N ARG A 957 10.81 20.80 61.76
CA ARG A 957 12.28 20.85 61.88
C ARG A 957 12.79 20.91 63.32
N GLU A 958 11.94 21.30 64.27
CA GLU A 958 12.28 21.44 65.70
C GLU A 958 12.01 20.16 66.50
N VAL A 959 11.53 19.12 65.82
CA VAL A 959 11.14 17.83 66.42
C VAL A 959 12.39 17.04 66.78
N THR A 960 12.51 16.67 68.06
CA THR A 960 13.63 15.84 68.57
C THR A 960 13.30 14.36 68.50
N ALA A 961 14.32 13.49 68.64
CA ALA A 961 14.13 12.05 68.75
C ALA A 961 13.19 11.65 69.91
N ASP A 962 13.16 12.45 70.98
CA ASP A 962 12.27 12.22 72.12
C ASP A 962 10.81 12.51 71.77
N HIS A 963 10.50 13.52 70.96
CA HIS A 963 9.14 13.77 70.47
C HIS A 963 8.64 12.64 69.54
N ALA A 964 9.53 12.08 68.71
CA ALA A 964 9.22 10.94 67.86
C ALA A 964 8.99 9.65 68.67
N ARG A 965 9.75 9.47 69.77
CA ARG A 965 9.59 8.37 70.71
C ARG A 965 8.29 8.51 71.51
N ASP A 966 8.02 9.70 72.05
CA ASP A 966 6.77 10.04 72.74
C ASP A 966 5.56 9.82 71.83
N LEU A 967 5.64 10.18 70.55
CA LEU A 967 4.57 9.94 69.57
C LEU A 967 4.23 8.45 69.43
N LEU A 968 5.26 7.60 69.36
CA LEU A 968 5.10 6.14 69.20
C LEU A 968 4.72 5.42 70.50
N GLU A 969 5.12 5.96 71.66
CA GLU A 969 4.82 5.44 73.00
C GLU A 969 3.47 5.91 73.53
N SER A 970 3.01 7.10 73.16
CA SER A 970 1.69 7.64 73.52
C SER A 970 0.56 7.15 72.61
N THR A 971 0.89 6.50 71.50
CA THR A 971 -0.08 5.78 70.67
C THR A 971 -0.41 4.44 71.32
N ASP A 972 -1.70 4.22 71.58
CA ASP A 972 -2.20 2.96 72.17
C ASP A 972 -1.69 1.72 71.39
N PRO A 973 -1.13 0.70 72.07
CA PRO A 973 -0.58 -0.49 71.41
C PRO A 973 -1.60 -1.25 70.56
N ASP A 974 -2.88 -1.29 70.95
CA ASP A 974 -3.93 -1.95 70.17
C ASP A 974 -4.32 -1.12 68.94
N VAL A 975 -4.29 0.21 69.03
CA VAL A 975 -4.43 1.13 67.88
C VAL A 975 -3.26 0.96 66.91
N ARG A 976 -2.02 0.92 67.44
CA ARG A 976 -0.80 0.68 66.66
C ARG A 976 -0.85 -0.69 65.98
N HIS A 977 -1.25 -1.72 66.70
CA HIS A 977 -1.40 -3.07 66.17
C HIS A 977 -2.51 -3.17 65.12
N ARG A 978 -3.66 -2.53 65.35
CA ARG A 978 -4.79 -2.48 64.40
C ARG A 978 -4.40 -1.82 63.09
N HIS A 979 -3.73 -0.67 63.13
CA HIS A 979 -3.27 -0.01 61.91
C HIS A 979 -2.10 -0.75 61.27
N ALA A 980 -1.17 -1.33 62.06
CA ALA A 980 -0.16 -2.24 61.56
C ALA A 980 -0.77 -3.46 60.84
N GLN A 981 -1.90 -4.00 61.33
CA GLN A 981 -2.65 -5.08 60.66
C GLN A 981 -3.31 -4.64 59.35
N VAL A 982 -3.68 -3.36 59.21
CA VAL A 982 -4.16 -2.81 57.92
C VAL A 982 -3.04 -2.86 56.87
N PHE A 983 -1.77 -2.81 57.29
CA PHE A 983 -0.59 -2.94 56.44
C PHE A 983 -0.07 -4.39 56.35
N ALA A 984 -0.31 -5.23 57.35
CA ALA A 984 0.11 -6.63 57.41
C ALA A 984 -0.86 -7.53 56.64
N VAL A 985 -0.54 -7.81 55.37
CA VAL A 985 -1.28 -8.75 54.53
C VAL A 985 -0.37 -9.92 54.15
N GLU A 986 -0.94 -11.11 53.95
CA GLU A 986 -0.21 -12.29 53.45
C GLU A 986 0.73 -11.92 52.29
N LEU A 987 2.01 -12.29 52.41
CA LEU A 987 3.14 -11.97 51.51
C LEU A 987 2.88 -12.30 50.00
N ALA A 988 1.78 -12.98 49.68
CA ALA A 988 1.43 -13.44 48.35
C ALA A 988 0.33 -12.62 47.63
N THR A 989 -0.51 -11.84 48.34
CA THR A 989 -1.87 -11.49 47.84
C THR A 989 -2.29 -10.02 48.02
N ARG A 990 -1.61 -8.99 47.45
CA ARG A 990 -2.36 -7.84 46.83
C ARG A 990 -1.59 -6.78 46.01
N ARG A 991 -2.42 -6.09 45.21
CA ARG A 991 -2.25 -4.82 44.46
C ARG A 991 -2.33 -3.61 45.40
N SER A 992 -1.67 -2.50 45.02
CA SER A 992 -1.64 -1.22 45.71
C SER A 992 -3.00 -0.75 46.22
N ARG A 993 -3.12 -0.39 47.49
CA ARG A 993 -4.25 0.40 48.01
C ARG A 993 -3.76 1.82 48.26
N TYR A 994 -4.47 2.78 47.66
CA TYR A 994 -4.35 4.19 48.01
C TYR A 994 -4.97 4.37 49.39
N LEU A 995 -4.28 5.03 50.30
CA LEU A 995 -4.78 5.33 51.63
C LEU A 995 -5.16 6.81 51.69
N ASP A 996 -6.36 7.10 52.18
CA ASP A 996 -6.88 8.46 52.27
C ASP A 996 -6.47 9.08 53.62
N HIS A 997 -5.78 10.22 53.56
CA HIS A 997 -5.23 10.93 54.74
C HIS A 997 -6.09 12.11 55.18
N ARG A 998 -7.31 12.23 54.67
CA ARG A 998 -8.25 13.27 55.11
C ARG A 998 -8.59 13.08 56.59
N GLU A 999 -8.78 14.19 57.31
CA GLU A 999 -9.08 14.25 58.74
C GLU A 999 -10.32 13.42 59.18
N GLY A 1000 -11.16 12.98 58.23
CA GLY A 1000 -12.33 12.13 58.48
C GLY A 1000 -12.10 10.62 58.46
N THR A 1001 -10.87 10.12 58.22
CA THR A 1001 -10.60 8.68 58.22
C THR A 1001 -10.30 8.15 59.62
N ALA A 1002 -10.61 6.88 59.90
CA ALA A 1002 -10.30 6.24 61.19
C ALA A 1002 -8.79 6.32 61.52
N PHE A 1003 -7.93 6.26 60.50
CA PHE A 1003 -6.48 6.42 60.66
C PHE A 1003 -6.10 7.83 61.14
N ALA A 1004 -6.69 8.87 60.54
CA ALA A 1004 -6.48 10.25 60.99
C ALA A 1004 -7.11 10.49 62.36
N GLN A 1005 -8.33 10.01 62.63
CA GLN A 1005 -9.01 10.21 63.92
C GLN A 1005 -8.26 9.58 65.10
N ASP A 1006 -7.67 8.40 64.90
CA ASP A 1006 -6.94 7.68 65.94
C ASP A 1006 -5.56 8.31 66.23
N LEU A 1007 -4.84 8.76 65.19
CA LEU A 1007 -3.44 9.16 65.31
C LEU A 1007 -3.23 10.68 65.33
N LEU A 1008 -4.10 11.46 64.71
CA LEU A 1008 -3.95 12.92 64.61
C LEU A 1008 -3.95 13.60 66.00
N PRO A 1009 -4.82 13.25 66.96
CA PRO A 1009 -4.77 13.85 68.30
C PRO A 1009 -3.44 13.59 69.03
N VAL A 1010 -2.85 12.41 68.82
CA VAL A 1010 -1.57 12.02 69.40
C VAL A 1010 -0.41 12.75 68.71
N ILE A 1011 -0.49 12.89 67.38
CA ILE A 1011 0.42 13.67 66.54
C ILE A 1011 0.41 15.15 66.95
N GLU A 1012 -0.75 15.78 67.07
CA GLU A 1012 -0.87 17.20 67.45
C GLU A 1012 -0.41 17.45 68.89
N LYS A 1013 -0.63 16.49 69.80
CA LYS A 1013 -0.14 16.56 71.18
C LYS A 1013 1.39 16.46 71.26
N SER A 1014 1.99 15.58 70.46
CA SER A 1014 3.43 15.33 70.47
C SER A 1014 4.21 16.28 69.57
N LEU A 1015 3.54 16.94 68.61
CA LEU A 1015 4.10 17.88 67.63
C LEU A 1015 3.28 19.19 67.61
N PRO A 1016 3.44 20.06 68.62
CA PRO A 1016 2.53 21.19 68.89
C PRO A 1016 2.53 22.31 67.83
N HIS A 1017 3.45 22.27 66.86
CA HIS A 1017 3.59 23.30 65.81
C HIS A 1017 2.90 22.96 64.48
N ILE A 1018 2.18 21.83 64.38
CA ILE A 1018 1.44 21.42 63.17
C ILE A 1018 0.11 22.20 63.08
N ALA A 1019 0.08 23.27 62.29
CA ALA A 1019 -1.07 24.19 62.23
C ALA A 1019 -1.97 24.06 60.98
N ASP A 1020 -1.52 23.40 59.91
CA ASP A 1020 -2.28 23.27 58.66
C ASP A 1020 -2.54 21.80 58.24
N GLY A 1021 -3.57 21.60 57.42
CA GLY A 1021 -3.99 20.27 56.95
C GLY A 1021 -2.97 19.54 56.07
N SER A 1022 -2.04 20.26 55.43
CA SER A 1022 -0.96 19.64 54.64
C SER A 1022 0.10 19.03 55.56
N CYS A 1023 0.45 19.73 56.64
CA CYS A 1023 1.38 19.27 57.67
C CYS A 1023 0.84 18.03 58.39
N ARG A 1024 -0.45 18.04 58.76
CA ARG A 1024 -1.14 16.89 59.36
C ARG A 1024 -1.10 15.64 58.48
N SER A 1025 -1.44 15.80 57.20
CA SER A 1025 -1.43 14.69 56.23
C SER A 1025 -0.02 14.10 56.05
N ARG A 1026 1.02 14.93 56.11
CA ARG A 1026 2.42 14.48 55.98
C ARG A 1026 2.92 13.76 57.23
N ALA A 1027 2.61 14.27 58.42
CA ALA A 1027 2.94 13.61 59.70
C ALA A 1027 2.26 12.23 59.80
N LEU A 1028 0.98 12.14 59.39
CA LEU A 1028 0.27 10.86 59.27
C LEU A 1028 0.97 9.90 58.29
N GLY A 1029 1.49 10.39 57.16
CA GLY A 1029 2.27 9.61 56.21
C GLY A 1029 3.57 9.04 56.79
N LEU A 1030 4.30 9.81 57.60
CA LEU A 1030 5.54 9.38 58.27
C LEU A 1030 5.29 8.29 59.32
N VAL A 1031 4.30 8.50 60.20
CA VAL A 1031 3.90 7.49 61.19
C VAL A 1031 3.48 6.20 60.50
N GLN A 1032 2.72 6.30 59.40
CA GLN A 1032 2.39 5.14 58.59
C GLN A 1032 3.64 4.42 58.06
N GLY A 1033 4.65 5.14 57.58
CA GLY A 1033 5.91 4.55 57.10
C GLY A 1033 6.62 3.73 58.17
N VAL A 1034 6.64 4.22 59.40
CA VAL A 1034 7.20 3.50 60.57
C VAL A 1034 6.40 2.24 60.88
N LEU A 1035 5.07 2.37 61.02
CA LEU A 1035 4.19 1.23 61.27
C LEU A 1035 4.26 0.17 60.16
N TRP A 1036 4.43 0.61 58.92
CA TRP A 1036 4.65 -0.29 57.79
C TRP A 1036 5.97 -1.06 57.93
N CYS A 1037 7.09 -0.38 58.24
CA CYS A 1037 8.39 -1.04 58.40
C CYS A 1037 8.38 -2.06 59.53
N GLU A 1038 7.78 -1.72 60.68
CA GLU A 1038 7.67 -2.63 61.84
C GLU A 1038 6.82 -3.86 61.54
N ALA A 1039 5.68 -3.67 60.87
CA ALA A 1039 4.82 -4.75 60.43
C ALA A 1039 5.55 -5.67 59.44
N TRP A 1040 6.33 -5.11 58.51
CA TRP A 1040 7.10 -5.88 57.53
C TRP A 1040 8.26 -6.64 58.17
N GLN A 1041 9.04 -6.01 59.05
CA GLN A 1041 10.09 -6.70 59.80
C GLN A 1041 9.52 -7.84 60.65
N THR A 1042 8.38 -7.62 61.31
CA THR A 1042 7.70 -8.68 62.09
C THR A 1042 7.25 -9.83 61.19
N THR A 1043 6.71 -9.52 60.02
CA THR A 1043 6.26 -10.51 59.03
C THR A 1043 7.42 -11.32 58.49
N LEU A 1044 8.52 -10.67 58.10
CA LEU A 1044 9.74 -11.34 57.63
C LEU A 1044 10.40 -12.19 58.72
N ARG A 1045 10.45 -11.70 59.98
CA ARG A 1045 10.94 -12.49 61.13
C ARG A 1045 10.10 -13.75 61.34
N ARG A 1046 8.77 -13.68 61.14
CA ARG A 1046 7.89 -14.85 61.21
C ARG A 1046 8.13 -15.83 60.07
N SER A 1047 8.44 -15.36 58.86
CA SER A 1047 8.73 -16.23 57.71
C SER A 1047 10.12 -16.86 57.73
N LEU A 1048 11.06 -16.31 58.50
CA LEU A 1048 12.40 -16.88 58.72
C LEU A 1048 12.42 -17.96 59.81
N ARG A 1049 11.40 -17.99 60.69
CA ARG A 1049 11.18 -19.06 61.68
C ARG A 1049 10.42 -20.19 61.03
#